data_AF-A0A917ZH73-F1
#
_entry.id   AF-A0A917ZH73-F1
#
_cell.length_a   1.000
_cell.length_b   1.000
_cell.length_c   1.000
_cell.angle_alpha   90.00
_cell.angle_beta   90.00
_cell.angle_gamma   90.00
#
_symmetry.space_group_name_H-M   'P 1'
#
loop_
_entity.id
_entity.type
_entity.pdbx_description
1 polymer ?
#
loop_
_entity_poly.entity_id
_entity_poly.type
_entity_poly.pdbx_seq_one_letter_code
_entity_poly.pdbx_strand_id
1 'polypeptide(L)'
;MSCYRWFFILFIGFSWALSSNVPAADGCEPWVARIVSVEGQVEVKPAGKAHWQPMQANATLCADDSLRVGALSRAAIEFHRDTNLLRLEQNTVVTLSAPQAEQPSWIELLEGAVYFISRVTQQLNIRTKFLNASVEGTEFMVRVERERSMLWVFEGRVLASNDIGRLPVNSGEAAIARAGEAPVRHLVVSPRNAVQWALFYPPLIDYRGMAYWSGLTSRAVAHAVARYRAGDLPGAFAALDGVPAGQRDERYLTLRAGLLLSVGRVDEARSDIAKALDLDSNNATVIALQSVIAVVQNEGEKALSLAKQSIELDPQSPVPRVALSYAYQSNFEIEKAQASAQEAVDLAPGDALAWARLAELWLAMGYLDRALEAAQEAVVRNPELARTQTVLAFSHLTRFEIDQARAAFEKAIRLDQSDPLPRLGLGLAKVRKNDLEGGRREIEIAASLDPNNSSIRSTLGKAYYEERRDKLAGTELAIAKELDPNDPTPWFYDAIRKLTINRSVQALQDVQRSVKLNYNRAVYRSRLSLDDDLAARSAALGRVYSNLGFDQLALVEGGKSVNTDPGNYSAHRLFADGYAGLPRHEIAQASELLQSKLLQPLNVTPIQASIAATDLQILEGLGPTLPSFNEFNPLLLRERVAVQASGLVAGNDTLGEEVALSGIRDRFSYNLGQFHYESDGFRANNDLEIDIYDAFVQFQLRPATSVQAEYRRTERDQGELALQFGAEPLPVFRRERKSDSVRLGLHHTFSPSSELIGSVLYQDQSFKERERRRTQGFDLDRDRDGFTVELQHLARSERLDVVSGFRYLDLDSERRQVLFVEIPFFPDLIPVPVPDQRESLVNKALYTYANFGVLDDLTLIAGLGLESFRRGQQIDREQVSPKLGVIWEPLDDTVVRASGFRVLNPTTLFRETIEPTQVAGFNQFFDDIEGSDAWRYGIAVDQKIGSSLFAGAEYAERRLDAPVIGVAEDKAPFYDLNEDFARAYLYWTPHDRWALSAQYQYERFDIDPNLVQGIVHSKTHRMSFGTSYFDLSGLSLHVTGTYTDQSGDFDPEDTGMVTISGQDNFWVTDVRVDYRLPRRFGLFSVGVKNLLDEEFELQDTDPDTPTVQPDRLVFGRLTLSF
;
A
#
# COMPACT_ATOMS: atom_id res chain seq x y z
N MET A 1 -39.31 10.47 -36.45
CA MET A 1 -40.15 11.10 -37.50
C MET A 1 -40.82 12.33 -36.90
N SER A 2 -40.96 13.39 -37.71
CA SER A 2 -41.23 14.80 -37.40
C SER A 2 -42.29 15.18 -36.36
N CYS A 3 -42.17 16.47 -35.96
CA CYS A 3 -43.19 17.41 -35.45
C CYS A 3 -43.35 17.48 -33.92
N TYR A 4 -43.52 18.62 -33.24
CA TYR A 4 -43.85 19.99 -33.66
C TYR A 4 -43.31 21.00 -32.62
N ARG A 5 -43.05 22.21 -33.10
CA ARG A 5 -42.61 23.42 -32.40
C ARG A 5 -43.88 24.23 -31.98
N TRP A 6 -43.83 24.90 -30.83
CA TRP A 6 -44.62 26.07 -30.37
C TRP A 6 -46.02 25.87 -29.76
N PHE A 7 -46.17 26.30 -28.49
CA PHE A 7 -47.29 27.16 -28.06
C PHE A 7 -46.86 28.05 -26.88
N PHE A 8 -47.26 29.32 -26.94
CA PHE A 8 -46.84 30.46 -26.12
C PHE A 8 -48.03 30.94 -25.27
N ILE A 9 -47.78 31.28 -24.00
CA ILE A 9 -48.50 32.27 -23.14
C ILE A 9 -49.95 31.99 -22.65
N LEU A 10 -50.14 31.86 -21.33
CA LEU A 10 -50.82 32.83 -20.42
C LEU A 10 -51.07 32.20 -19.03
N PHE A 11 -50.41 32.69 -17.98
CA PHE A 11 -51.07 33.14 -16.75
C PHE A 11 -50.05 33.89 -15.86
N ILE A 12 -50.27 35.20 -15.74
CA ILE A 12 -49.60 36.10 -14.80
C ILE A 12 -50.38 36.04 -13.49
N GLY A 13 -49.69 35.94 -12.35
CA GLY A 13 -50.33 36.09 -11.05
C GLY A 13 -49.40 35.89 -9.85
N PHE A 14 -48.77 36.98 -9.43
CA PHE A 14 -48.43 37.27 -8.03
C PHE A 14 -47.46 36.34 -7.28
N SER A 15 -46.19 36.75 -7.21
CA SER A 15 -45.37 36.68 -5.99
C SER A 15 -44.19 37.66 -6.12
N TRP A 16 -44.44 38.90 -5.71
CA TRP A 16 -43.39 39.81 -5.27
C TRP A 16 -42.96 39.38 -3.86
N ALA A 17 -41.81 38.73 -3.75
CA ALA A 17 -41.09 38.60 -2.48
C ALA A 17 -39.59 38.61 -2.77
N LEU A 18 -38.98 39.74 -2.41
CA LEU A 18 -37.56 40.06 -2.30
C LEU A 18 -36.61 38.84 -2.30
N SER A 19 -36.09 38.50 -3.48
CA SER A 19 -34.79 37.85 -3.63
C SER A 19 -33.79 38.95 -3.99
N SER A 20 -32.82 39.22 -3.13
CA SER A 20 -31.65 40.00 -3.48
C SER A 20 -30.83 39.22 -4.48
N ASN A 21 -31.12 39.38 -5.76
CA ASN A 21 -30.20 39.01 -6.84
C ASN A 21 -28.96 39.89 -6.71
N VAL A 22 -27.93 39.36 -6.05
CA VAL A 22 -26.56 39.86 -6.24
C VAL A 22 -26.20 39.53 -7.68
N PRO A 23 -25.87 40.52 -8.54
CA PRO A 23 -25.45 40.24 -9.91
C PRO A 23 -24.19 39.37 -9.87
N ALA A 24 -24.19 38.28 -10.64
CA ALA A 24 -22.95 37.57 -10.95
C ALA A 24 -22.01 38.57 -11.62
N ALA A 25 -20.84 38.80 -11.03
CA ALA A 25 -19.84 39.66 -11.63
C ALA A 25 -19.47 39.09 -13.01
N ASP A 26 -19.53 39.93 -14.05
CA ASP A 26 -19.00 39.61 -15.38
C ASP A 26 -17.53 39.21 -15.20
N GLY A 27 -17.21 37.93 -15.43
CA GLY A 27 -15.85 37.42 -15.29
C GLY A 27 -14.92 38.11 -16.29
N CYS A 28 -13.76 38.59 -15.83
CA CYS A 28 -12.75 39.13 -16.72
C CYS A 28 -11.89 38.01 -17.33
N GLU A 29 -11.54 38.17 -18.61
CA GLU A 29 -10.49 37.41 -19.27
C GLU A 29 -9.44 38.39 -19.81
N PRO A 30 -8.13 38.18 -19.53
CA PRO A 30 -7.57 37.12 -18.68
C PRO A 30 -7.71 37.44 -17.18
N TRP A 31 -8.13 36.46 -16.38
CA TRP A 31 -8.12 36.56 -14.92
C TRP A 31 -6.75 36.14 -14.35
N VAL A 32 -6.44 36.63 -13.14
CA VAL A 32 -5.14 36.44 -12.48
C VAL A 32 -5.23 35.47 -11.29
N ALA A 33 -6.32 35.53 -10.54
CA ALA A 33 -6.60 34.62 -9.43
C ALA A 33 -8.08 34.26 -9.34
N ARG A 34 -8.41 33.20 -8.61
CA ARG A 34 -9.77 32.73 -8.34
C ARG A 34 -9.95 32.54 -6.84
N ILE A 35 -11.09 32.96 -6.31
CA ILE A 35 -11.44 32.69 -4.91
C ILE A 35 -11.88 31.22 -4.78
N VAL A 36 -11.19 30.44 -3.95
CA VAL A 36 -11.50 29.02 -3.73
C VAL A 36 -12.23 28.77 -2.40
N SER A 37 -12.15 29.71 -1.45
CA SER A 37 -12.90 29.65 -0.19
C SER A 37 -13.25 31.05 0.30
N VAL A 38 -14.48 31.22 0.77
CA VAL A 38 -15.01 32.43 1.40
C VAL A 38 -15.64 32.04 2.73
N GLU A 39 -15.14 32.64 3.80
CA GLU A 39 -15.73 32.55 5.13
C GLU A 39 -15.97 33.95 5.64
N GLY A 40 -17.23 34.27 5.93
CA GLY A 40 -17.58 35.59 6.41
C GLY A 40 -17.73 36.62 5.27
N GLN A 41 -17.30 37.86 5.50
CA GLN A 41 -17.39 38.97 4.54
C GLN A 41 -16.08 39.10 3.75
N VAL A 42 -16.17 38.80 2.46
CA VAL A 42 -15.07 38.97 1.50
C VAL A 42 -15.57 39.86 0.36
N GLU A 43 -14.82 40.92 0.07
CA GLU A 43 -15.21 41.94 -0.89
C GLU A 43 -14.07 42.24 -1.85
N VAL A 44 -14.42 42.56 -3.09
CA VAL A 44 -13.47 43.00 -4.12
C VAL A 44 -13.82 44.40 -4.56
N LYS A 45 -12.79 45.20 -4.76
CA LYS A 45 -12.87 46.50 -5.42
C LYS A 45 -12.15 46.36 -6.77
N PRO A 46 -12.90 46.28 -7.88
CA PRO A 46 -12.29 46.14 -9.20
C PRO A 46 -11.41 47.33 -9.55
N ALA A 47 -10.38 47.09 -10.35
CA ALA A 47 -9.46 48.13 -10.81
C ALA A 47 -10.22 49.36 -11.38
N GLY A 48 -9.87 50.55 -10.89
CA GLY A 48 -10.48 51.82 -11.34
C GLY A 48 -11.91 52.08 -10.84
N LYS A 49 -12.54 51.18 -10.07
CA LYS A 49 -13.86 51.41 -9.45
C LYS A 49 -13.73 51.89 -8.01
N ALA A 50 -14.68 52.72 -7.58
CA ALA A 50 -14.68 53.31 -6.24
C ALA A 50 -15.32 52.43 -5.15
N HIS A 51 -16.11 51.41 -5.52
CA HIS A 51 -16.96 50.67 -4.60
C HIS A 51 -16.50 49.22 -4.42
N TRP A 52 -16.52 48.75 -3.17
CA TRP A 52 -16.35 47.35 -2.80
C TRP A 52 -17.62 46.55 -3.10
N GLN A 53 -17.46 45.32 -3.57
CA GLN A 53 -18.55 44.41 -3.92
C GLN A 53 -18.34 43.07 -3.22
N PRO A 54 -19.37 42.47 -2.59
CA PRO A 54 -19.23 41.17 -1.95
C PRO A 54 -18.99 40.09 -3.01
N MET A 55 -18.11 39.13 -2.67
CA MET A 55 -17.74 38.03 -3.56
C MET A 55 -18.12 36.67 -2.98
N GLN A 56 -18.33 35.72 -3.89
CA GLN A 56 -18.56 34.31 -3.58
C GLN A 56 -17.37 33.47 -4.07
N ALA A 57 -17.25 32.24 -3.58
CA ALA A 57 -16.27 31.31 -4.14
C ALA A 57 -16.51 31.05 -5.63
N ASN A 58 -15.43 30.69 -6.31
CA ASN A 58 -15.26 30.59 -7.76
C ASN A 58 -15.31 31.92 -8.53
N ALA A 59 -15.49 33.07 -7.87
CA ALA A 59 -15.31 34.37 -8.52
C ALA A 59 -13.84 34.54 -8.98
N THR A 60 -13.67 35.03 -10.20
CA THR A 60 -12.36 35.36 -10.77
C THR A 60 -11.97 36.80 -10.42
N LEU A 61 -10.67 37.03 -10.25
CA LEU A 61 -10.07 38.30 -9.89
C LEU A 61 -9.14 38.76 -11.01
N CYS A 62 -9.23 40.03 -11.36
CA CYS A 62 -8.47 40.66 -12.43
C CYS A 62 -7.16 41.25 -11.91
N ALA A 63 -6.31 41.67 -12.84
CA ALA A 63 -5.17 42.51 -12.50
C ALA A 63 -5.65 43.83 -11.89
N ASP A 64 -4.93 44.29 -10.87
CA ASP A 64 -5.13 45.52 -10.11
C ASP A 64 -6.44 45.57 -9.29
N ASP A 65 -7.13 44.44 -9.15
CA ASP A 65 -8.23 44.29 -8.21
C ASP A 65 -7.70 44.27 -6.77
N SER A 66 -8.37 45.00 -5.88
CA SER A 66 -8.13 44.88 -4.44
C SER A 66 -9.15 43.93 -3.82
N LEU A 67 -8.70 42.98 -3.02
CA LEU A 67 -9.51 42.07 -2.23
C LEU A 67 -9.39 42.44 -0.75
N ARG A 68 -10.52 42.49 -0.05
CA ARG A 68 -10.61 42.76 1.39
C ARG A 68 -11.33 41.62 2.09
N VAL A 69 -10.70 41.12 3.15
CA VAL A 69 -11.30 40.18 4.11
C VAL A 69 -11.69 40.96 5.35
N GLY A 70 -12.98 40.95 5.70
CA GLY A 70 -13.52 41.66 6.86
C GLY A 70 -13.10 41.05 8.21
N ALA A 71 -13.60 41.63 9.30
CA ALA A 71 -13.46 41.04 10.63
C ALA A 71 -14.20 39.68 10.71
N LEU A 72 -13.71 38.75 11.54
CA LEU A 72 -14.29 37.40 11.72
C LEU A 72 -14.48 36.64 10.39
N SER A 73 -13.62 36.91 9.41
CA SER A 73 -13.71 36.39 8.05
C SER A 73 -12.36 35.84 7.60
N ARG A 74 -12.37 34.88 6.68
CA ARG A 74 -11.18 34.29 6.06
C ARG A 74 -11.46 34.05 4.58
N ALA A 75 -10.41 34.01 3.77
CA ALA A 75 -10.55 33.68 2.35
C ALA A 75 -9.36 32.86 1.87
N ALA A 76 -9.56 32.05 0.84
CA ALA A 76 -8.46 31.42 0.12
C ALA A 76 -8.56 31.74 -1.38
N ILE A 77 -7.43 32.06 -2.00
CA ILE A 77 -7.34 32.36 -3.43
C ILE A 77 -6.25 31.53 -4.10
N GLU A 78 -6.49 31.13 -5.34
CA GLU A 78 -5.60 30.34 -6.19
C GLU A 78 -5.22 31.16 -7.43
N PHE A 79 -3.93 31.27 -7.75
CA PHE A 79 -3.46 31.96 -8.95
C PHE A 79 -3.62 31.11 -10.21
N HIS A 80 -4.02 31.73 -11.32
CA HIS A 80 -4.37 31.03 -12.58
C HIS A 80 -3.21 30.24 -13.18
N ARG A 81 -2.01 30.86 -13.29
CA ARG A 81 -0.86 30.31 -14.03
C ARG A 81 0.06 29.45 -13.18
N ASP A 82 0.23 29.86 -11.93
CA ASP A 82 1.30 29.35 -11.08
C ASP A 82 0.79 28.42 -9.98
N THR A 83 -0.54 28.28 -9.85
CA THR A 83 -1.22 27.48 -8.80
C THR A 83 -0.82 27.86 -7.37
N ASN A 84 -0.22 29.05 -7.18
CA ASN A 84 0.09 29.57 -5.86
C ASN A 84 -1.21 29.74 -5.07
N LEU A 85 -1.24 29.20 -3.86
CA LEU A 85 -2.38 29.29 -2.96
C LEU A 85 -2.09 30.27 -1.83
N LEU A 86 -3.04 31.16 -1.60
CA LEU A 86 -2.98 32.14 -0.53
C LEU A 86 -4.16 31.94 0.40
N ARG A 87 -3.87 31.87 1.69
CA ARG A 87 -4.87 31.91 2.76
C ARG A 87 -4.79 33.27 3.46
N LEU A 88 -5.90 33.99 3.47
CA LEU A 88 -6.02 35.36 3.94
C LEU A 88 -6.72 35.38 5.31
N GLU A 89 -6.09 36.02 6.29
CA GLU A 89 -6.66 36.26 7.63
C GLU A 89 -7.68 37.42 7.57
N GLN A 90 -8.47 37.60 8.62
CA GLN A 90 -9.33 38.78 8.78
C GLN A 90 -8.56 40.10 8.71
N ASN A 91 -9.27 41.18 8.38
CA ASN A 91 -8.72 42.53 8.23
C ASN A 91 -7.58 42.62 7.21
N THR A 92 -7.56 41.69 6.24
CA THR A 92 -6.54 41.63 5.21
C THR A 92 -6.97 42.41 3.99
N VAL A 93 -6.10 43.27 3.46
CA VAL A 93 -6.30 43.94 2.18
C VAL A 93 -5.10 43.66 1.27
N VAL A 94 -5.38 42.99 0.15
CA VAL A 94 -4.38 42.66 -0.87
C VAL A 94 -4.78 43.26 -2.21
N THR A 95 -3.81 43.76 -2.96
CA THR A 95 -4.00 44.14 -4.37
C THR A 95 -3.19 43.19 -5.25
N LEU A 96 -3.85 42.61 -6.26
CA LEU A 96 -3.24 41.67 -7.19
C LEU A 96 -2.65 42.43 -8.36
N SER A 97 -1.42 42.18 -8.77
CA SER A 97 -0.83 42.82 -9.95
C SER A 97 -0.86 41.90 -11.17
N ALA A 98 -0.90 42.49 -12.37
CA ALA A 98 -0.75 41.71 -13.61
C ALA A 98 0.64 41.04 -13.67
N PRO A 99 0.75 39.76 -14.06
CA PRO A 99 2.03 39.17 -14.43
C PRO A 99 2.53 39.85 -15.71
N GLN A 100 3.57 40.68 -15.62
CA GLN A 100 4.28 41.16 -16.81
C GLN A 100 5.17 40.02 -17.34
N ALA A 101 5.23 39.85 -18.67
CA ALA A 101 6.12 38.87 -19.28
C ALA A 101 7.55 39.13 -18.80
N GLU A 102 8.20 38.10 -18.23
CA GLU A 102 9.56 38.13 -17.67
C GLU A 102 9.76 38.84 -16.30
N GLN A 103 8.69 39.34 -15.65
CA GLN A 103 8.79 39.87 -14.27
C GLN A 103 8.06 38.98 -13.25
N PRO A 104 8.53 38.93 -11.99
CA PRO A 104 7.85 38.25 -10.88
C PRO A 104 6.39 38.70 -10.77
N SER A 105 5.46 37.82 -10.43
CA SER A 105 4.12 38.25 -10.02
C SER A 105 4.22 39.03 -8.71
N TRP A 106 3.49 40.14 -8.55
CA TRP A 106 3.54 40.95 -7.31
C TRP A 106 2.20 40.95 -6.60
N ILE A 107 2.26 40.92 -5.27
CA ILE A 107 1.10 41.10 -4.39
C ILE A 107 1.42 42.23 -3.43
N GLU A 108 0.57 43.26 -3.42
CA GLU A 108 0.68 44.34 -2.46
C GLU A 108 -0.20 44.02 -1.25
N LEU A 109 0.44 43.71 -0.12
CA LEU A 109 -0.24 43.45 1.16
C LEU A 109 -0.21 44.73 2.00
N LEU A 110 -1.38 45.38 2.09
CA LEU A 110 -1.52 46.68 2.73
C LEU A 110 -1.68 46.56 4.25
N GLU A 111 -2.48 45.60 4.70
CA GLU A 111 -2.79 45.32 6.11
C GLU A 111 -3.24 43.86 6.26
N GLY A 112 -3.09 43.28 7.44
CA GLY A 112 -3.56 41.94 7.79
C GLY A 112 -2.49 40.87 7.66
N ALA A 113 -2.89 39.61 7.47
CA ALA A 113 -1.95 38.51 7.32
C ALA A 113 -2.32 37.55 6.21
N VAL A 114 -1.28 37.01 5.56
CA VAL A 114 -1.40 36.08 4.46
C VAL A 114 -0.43 34.94 4.65
N TYR A 115 -0.94 33.73 4.53
CA TYR A 115 -0.17 32.51 4.44
C TYR A 115 -0.08 32.06 2.98
N PHE A 116 1.12 31.73 2.52
CA PHE A 116 1.44 31.44 1.13
C PHE A 116 1.96 30.02 0.99
N ILE A 117 1.41 29.29 0.02
CA ILE A 117 1.95 28.04 -0.49
C ILE A 117 2.31 28.27 -1.96
N SER A 118 3.62 28.25 -2.26
CA SER A 118 4.13 28.34 -3.63
C SER A 118 4.91 27.07 -4.00
N ARG A 119 4.58 26.50 -5.17
CA ARG A 119 5.13 25.21 -5.65
C ARG A 119 5.76 25.32 -7.04
N VAL A 120 5.95 26.54 -7.53
CA VAL A 120 6.65 26.86 -8.77
C VAL A 120 7.89 27.70 -8.48
N THR A 121 8.89 27.62 -9.35
CA THR A 121 10.15 28.37 -9.23
C THR A 121 10.07 29.82 -9.71
N GLN A 122 8.93 30.26 -10.24
CA GLN A 122 8.76 31.66 -10.63
C GLN A 122 8.70 32.54 -9.38
N GLN A 123 9.41 33.68 -9.43
CA GLN A 123 9.46 34.59 -8.29
C GLN A 123 8.08 35.19 -8.03
N LEU A 124 7.58 35.04 -6.81
CA LEU A 124 6.49 35.84 -6.27
C LEU A 124 7.09 36.92 -5.39
N ASN A 125 6.85 38.19 -5.73
CA ASN A 125 7.30 39.30 -4.90
C ASN A 125 6.12 39.85 -4.10
N ILE A 126 6.29 39.94 -2.79
CA ILE A 126 5.30 40.57 -1.92
C ILE A 126 5.83 41.92 -1.52
N ARG A 127 5.01 42.94 -1.74
CA ARG A 127 5.28 44.29 -1.28
C ARG A 127 4.43 44.58 -0.06
N THR A 128 5.07 44.93 1.05
CA THR A 128 4.38 45.51 2.20
C THR A 128 4.88 46.92 2.47
N LYS A 129 4.27 47.58 3.46
CA LYS A 129 4.67 48.93 3.91
C LYS A 129 6.12 48.99 4.44
N PHE A 130 6.64 47.90 5.00
CA PHE A 130 7.93 47.91 5.72
C PHE A 130 8.91 46.81 5.28
N LEU A 131 8.43 45.78 4.57
CA LEU A 131 9.20 44.59 4.20
C LEU A 131 8.70 44.05 2.85
N ASN A 132 9.60 43.93 1.89
CA ASN A 132 9.37 43.22 0.65
C ASN A 132 9.94 41.80 0.77
N ALA A 133 9.17 40.81 0.36
CA ALA A 133 9.60 39.42 0.33
C ALA A 133 9.72 38.96 -1.12
N SER A 134 10.93 38.60 -1.54
CA SER A 134 11.14 37.91 -2.82
C SER A 134 11.28 36.42 -2.56
N VAL A 135 10.50 35.62 -3.28
CA VAL A 135 10.23 34.22 -2.97
C VAL A 135 10.61 33.35 -4.15
N GLU A 136 11.25 32.21 -3.88
CA GLU A 136 11.57 31.20 -4.89
C GLU A 136 11.07 29.82 -4.41
N GLY A 137 9.81 29.49 -4.74
CA GLY A 137 9.18 28.20 -4.41
C GLY A 137 9.20 27.85 -2.92
N THR A 138 8.47 28.62 -2.10
CA THR A 138 8.52 28.51 -0.62
C THR A 138 7.15 28.53 0.04
N GLU A 139 7.08 28.06 1.28
CA GLU A 139 5.93 28.18 2.18
C GLU A 139 6.26 29.15 3.33
N PHE A 140 5.46 30.21 3.48
CA PHE A 140 5.75 31.28 4.44
C PHE A 140 4.49 32.09 4.77
N MET A 141 4.56 32.90 5.82
CA MET A 141 3.49 33.81 6.24
C MET A 141 4.03 35.23 6.35
N VAL A 142 3.24 36.20 5.92
CA VAL A 142 3.51 37.63 6.13
C VAL A 142 2.36 38.24 6.92
N ARG A 143 2.70 39.03 7.95
CA ARG A 143 1.73 39.84 8.70
C ARG A 143 2.16 41.31 8.67
N VAL A 144 1.22 42.18 8.33
CA VAL A 144 1.41 43.63 8.27
C VAL A 144 0.54 44.27 9.33
N GLU A 145 1.19 44.94 10.27
CA GLU A 145 0.57 45.76 11.30
C GLU A 145 0.90 47.23 11.06
N ARG A 146 0.29 48.14 11.83
CA ARG A 146 0.43 49.60 11.62
C ARG A 146 1.87 50.11 11.60
N GLU A 147 2.72 49.54 12.45
CA GLU A 147 4.10 50.00 12.71
C GLU A 147 5.19 48.99 12.32
N ARG A 148 4.82 47.79 11.84
CA ARG A 148 5.77 46.73 11.51
C ARG A 148 5.23 45.73 10.50
N SER A 149 6.14 45.07 9.79
CA SER A 149 5.86 43.85 9.01
C SER A 149 6.69 42.70 9.52
N MET A 150 6.07 41.52 9.60
CA MET A 150 6.68 40.28 10.07
C MET A 150 6.56 39.21 8.99
N LEU A 151 7.57 38.36 8.89
CA LEU A 151 7.69 37.27 7.93
C LEU A 151 8.14 36.01 8.68
N TRP A 152 7.47 34.88 8.45
CA TRP A 152 7.87 33.55 8.96
C TRP A 152 8.04 32.60 7.80
N VAL A 153 9.17 31.90 7.70
CA VAL A 153 9.43 30.93 6.63
C VAL A 153 9.30 29.53 7.19
N PHE A 154 8.36 28.75 6.65
CA PHE A 154 8.14 27.36 7.06
C PHE A 154 8.96 26.40 6.20
N GLU A 155 9.10 26.70 4.92
CA GLU A 155 9.81 25.87 3.94
C GLU A 155 10.50 26.77 2.91
N GLY A 156 11.74 26.47 2.57
CA GLY A 156 12.50 27.16 1.53
C GLY A 156 13.25 28.40 2.05
N ARG A 157 13.39 29.41 1.20
CA ARG A 157 14.15 30.62 1.50
C ARG A 157 13.48 31.86 0.93
N VAL A 158 13.27 32.87 1.77
CA VAL A 158 12.69 34.16 1.38
C VAL A 158 13.71 35.27 1.62
N LEU A 159 13.89 36.14 0.63
CA LEU A 159 14.70 37.34 0.79
C LEU A 159 13.82 38.48 1.30
N ALA A 160 13.91 38.78 2.60
CA ALA A 160 13.30 39.98 3.19
C ALA A 160 14.15 41.20 2.86
N SER A 161 13.55 42.24 2.30
CA SER A 161 14.27 43.46 1.89
C SER A 161 13.41 44.71 2.04
N ASN A 162 14.05 45.85 2.28
CA ASN A 162 13.45 47.16 2.11
C ASN A 162 14.52 48.14 1.62
N ASP A 163 14.22 49.44 1.58
CA ASP A 163 15.14 50.46 1.07
C ASP A 163 16.43 50.59 1.89
N ILE A 164 16.47 50.03 3.11
CA ILE A 164 17.56 50.20 4.08
C ILE A 164 18.46 48.94 4.13
N GLY A 165 17.91 47.75 3.89
CA GLY A 165 18.69 46.52 3.96
C GLY A 165 18.01 45.28 3.40
N ARG A 166 18.79 44.19 3.30
CA ARG A 166 18.34 42.87 2.83
C ARG A 166 18.78 41.78 3.81
N LEU A 167 17.88 40.85 4.10
CA LEU A 167 18.09 39.73 5.00
C LEU A 167 17.52 38.44 4.38
N PRO A 168 18.35 37.44 4.06
CA PRO A 168 17.84 36.12 3.74
C PRO A 168 17.28 35.44 4.99
N VAL A 169 16.07 34.89 4.87
CA VAL A 169 15.35 34.16 5.92
C VAL A 169 15.13 32.73 5.42
N ASN A 170 15.65 31.75 6.14
CA ASN A 170 15.58 30.33 5.78
C ASN A 170 14.44 29.62 6.53
N SER A 171 14.15 28.36 6.16
CA SER A 171 13.19 27.49 6.88
C SER A 171 13.38 27.55 8.39
N GLY A 172 12.29 27.74 9.12
CA GLY A 172 12.29 27.84 10.58
C GLY A 172 12.71 29.20 11.14
N GLU A 173 13.14 30.14 10.29
CA GLU A 173 13.48 31.50 10.70
C GLU A 173 12.31 32.48 10.49
N ALA A 174 12.35 33.60 11.22
CA ALA A 174 11.44 34.71 11.03
C ALA A 174 12.22 36.03 10.90
N ALA A 175 11.60 37.04 10.30
CA ALA A 175 12.11 38.40 10.19
C ALA A 175 11.06 39.43 10.56
N ILE A 176 11.52 40.57 11.07
CA ILE A 176 10.71 41.73 11.39
C ILE A 176 11.37 42.99 10.82
N ALA A 177 10.56 43.88 10.25
CA ALA A 177 10.98 45.23 9.87
C ALA A 177 9.99 46.24 10.43
N ARG A 178 10.50 47.26 11.14
CA ARG A 178 9.72 48.41 11.61
C ARG A 178 9.90 49.59 10.68
N ALA A 179 9.06 50.61 10.84
CA ALA A 179 9.18 51.87 10.11
C ALA A 179 10.60 52.45 10.22
N GLY A 180 11.28 52.62 9.08
CA GLY A 180 12.61 53.22 9.02
C GLY A 180 13.77 52.33 9.52
N GLU A 181 13.55 51.04 9.75
CA GLU A 181 14.58 50.07 10.16
C GLU A 181 14.84 49.02 9.06
N ALA A 182 16.08 48.51 8.97
CA ALA A 182 16.37 47.35 8.11
C ALA A 182 15.70 46.07 8.66
N PRO A 183 15.37 45.08 7.81
CA PRO A 183 14.84 43.81 8.28
C PRO A 183 15.85 43.07 9.16
N VAL A 184 15.41 42.62 10.34
CA VAL A 184 16.24 41.87 11.29
C VAL A 184 15.63 40.50 11.59
N ARG A 185 16.48 39.50 11.90
CA ARG A 185 15.99 38.18 12.33
C ARG A 185 15.22 38.30 13.63
N HIS A 186 14.11 37.57 13.72
CA HIS A 186 13.28 37.47 14.91
C HIS A 186 13.26 36.03 15.40
N LEU A 187 13.57 35.82 16.68
CA LEU A 187 13.55 34.49 17.29
C LEU A 187 12.11 34.10 17.61
N VAL A 188 11.64 32.99 17.06
CA VAL A 188 10.31 32.44 17.32
C VAL A 188 10.46 30.98 17.73
N VAL A 189 9.89 30.61 18.88
CA VAL A 189 10.03 29.25 19.47
C VAL A 189 9.38 28.19 18.59
N SER A 190 8.21 28.49 18.02
CA SER A 190 7.54 27.65 17.03
C SER A 190 6.90 28.53 15.96
N PRO A 191 7.57 28.73 14.80
CA PRO A 191 7.03 29.54 13.71
C PRO A 191 5.63 29.09 13.29
N ARG A 192 5.34 27.77 13.30
CA ARG A 192 4.04 27.19 12.90
C ARG A 192 2.87 27.60 13.80
N ASN A 193 3.14 28.11 15.01
CA ASN A 193 2.08 28.71 15.84
C ASN A 193 1.47 29.97 15.20
N ALA A 194 2.19 30.63 14.28
CA ALA A 194 1.70 31.81 13.59
C ALA A 194 0.46 31.52 12.70
N VAL A 195 0.26 30.26 12.28
CA VAL A 195 -0.87 29.84 11.43
C VAL A 195 -1.95 29.05 12.19
N GLN A 196 -1.98 29.07 13.53
CA GLN A 196 -3.03 28.40 14.30
C GLN A 196 -4.46 28.89 13.96
N TRP A 197 -4.59 30.13 13.50
CA TRP A 197 -5.87 30.69 13.02
C TRP A 197 -6.42 29.98 11.77
N ALA A 198 -5.61 29.18 11.10
CA ALA A 198 -6.03 28.36 9.96
C ALA A 198 -6.60 26.99 10.37
N LEU A 199 -6.44 26.56 11.63
CA LEU A 199 -6.94 25.24 12.09
C LEU A 199 -8.47 25.15 11.98
N PHE A 200 -8.94 23.95 11.63
CA PHE A 200 -10.36 23.60 11.59
C PHE A 200 -10.80 22.94 12.91
N TYR A 201 -11.90 23.42 13.50
CA TYR A 201 -12.48 22.85 14.72
C TYR A 201 -13.82 22.16 14.39
N PRO A 202 -14.00 20.86 14.72
CA PRO A 202 -15.21 20.16 14.37
C PRO A 202 -16.42 20.71 15.16
N PRO A 203 -17.60 20.87 14.54
CA PRO A 203 -18.80 21.32 15.23
C PRO A 203 -19.29 20.24 16.21
N LEU A 204 -19.57 20.64 17.45
CA LEU A 204 -20.09 19.76 18.50
C LEU A 204 -21.59 19.91 18.77
N ILE A 205 -22.17 21.05 18.42
CA ILE A 205 -23.53 21.42 18.82
C ILE A 205 -24.42 21.45 17.57
N ASP A 206 -25.40 20.53 17.49
CA ASP A 206 -26.48 20.67 16.52
C ASP A 206 -27.50 21.67 17.05
N TYR A 207 -27.42 22.89 16.54
CA TYR A 207 -28.32 23.95 16.98
C TYR A 207 -29.78 23.70 16.59
N ARG A 208 -30.14 22.70 15.76
CA ARG A 208 -31.54 22.39 15.35
C ARG A 208 -32.40 21.80 16.46
N GLY A 209 -31.82 20.96 17.33
CA GLY A 209 -32.58 19.94 18.07
C GLY A 209 -32.79 20.13 19.57
N MET A 210 -32.18 21.13 20.24
CA MET A 210 -32.23 21.15 21.72
C MET A 210 -33.26 22.10 22.31
N ALA A 211 -34.04 21.57 23.26
CA ALA A 211 -34.83 22.32 24.23
C ALA A 211 -33.99 23.30 25.08
N TYR A 212 -32.67 23.08 25.18
CA TYR A 212 -31.71 23.98 25.81
C TYR A 212 -31.72 25.39 25.20
N TRP A 213 -31.88 25.49 23.87
CA TRP A 213 -31.92 26.75 23.14
C TRP A 213 -33.35 27.30 22.97
N SER A 214 -34.40 26.48 23.16
CA SER A 214 -35.78 26.93 23.01
C SER A 214 -36.25 27.86 24.15
N GLY A 215 -35.50 27.91 25.26
CA GLY A 215 -35.71 28.84 26.38
C GLY A 215 -35.04 30.20 26.25
N LEU A 216 -34.40 30.51 25.11
CA LEU A 216 -33.70 31.78 24.89
C LEU A 216 -34.69 32.97 24.87
N THR A 217 -34.54 33.91 25.81
CA THR A 217 -35.36 35.13 25.92
C THR A 217 -35.05 36.18 24.85
N SER A 218 -33.92 36.05 24.15
CA SER A 218 -33.46 36.99 23.12
C SER A 218 -33.82 36.50 21.71
N ARG A 219 -34.73 37.22 21.04
CA ARG A 219 -35.05 37.05 19.60
C ARG A 219 -33.78 37.12 18.72
N ALA A 220 -32.75 37.85 19.16
CA ALA A 220 -31.50 38.00 18.43
C ALA A 220 -30.65 36.72 18.43
N VAL A 221 -30.64 35.94 19.52
CA VAL A 221 -29.92 34.65 19.57
C VAL A 221 -30.60 33.61 18.67
N ALA A 222 -31.93 33.53 18.69
CA ALA A 222 -32.68 32.67 17.77
C ALA A 222 -32.46 33.08 16.29
N HIS A 223 -32.38 34.40 16.03
CA HIS A 223 -32.03 34.91 14.70
C HIS A 223 -30.60 34.54 14.29
N ALA A 224 -29.63 34.64 15.21
CA ALA A 224 -28.25 34.24 14.97
C ALA A 224 -28.14 32.74 14.61
N VAL A 225 -28.82 31.88 15.37
CA VAL A 225 -28.88 30.44 15.07
C VAL A 225 -29.53 30.19 13.70
N ALA A 226 -30.62 30.88 13.36
CA ALA A 226 -31.27 30.72 12.06
C ALA A 226 -30.36 31.17 10.90
N ARG A 227 -29.62 32.26 11.08
CA ARG A 227 -28.63 32.78 10.12
C ARG A 227 -27.48 31.80 9.93
N TYR A 228 -26.91 31.29 11.03
CA TYR A 228 -25.86 30.27 10.99
C TYR A 228 -26.34 29.00 10.26
N ARG A 229 -27.56 28.52 10.55
CA ARG A 229 -28.16 27.38 9.85
C ARG A 229 -28.38 27.61 8.36
N ALA A 230 -28.48 28.87 7.93
CA ALA A 230 -28.60 29.25 6.52
C ALA A 230 -27.23 29.50 5.85
N GLY A 231 -26.11 29.25 6.55
CA GLY A 231 -24.76 29.52 6.07
C GLY A 231 -24.34 30.99 6.18
N ASP A 232 -25.16 31.86 6.77
CA ASP A 232 -24.87 33.28 6.94
C ASP A 232 -24.14 33.53 8.28
N LEU A 233 -22.85 33.17 8.32
CA LEU A 233 -21.96 33.41 9.46
C LEU A 233 -21.84 34.91 9.82
N PRO A 234 -21.63 35.85 8.88
CA PRO A 234 -21.64 37.29 9.18
C PRO A 234 -22.93 37.75 9.82
N GLY A 235 -24.08 37.34 9.26
CA GLY A 235 -25.39 37.67 9.81
C GLY A 235 -25.63 37.04 11.18
N ALA A 236 -25.05 35.86 11.44
CA ALA A 236 -25.09 35.23 12.76
C ALA A 236 -24.31 36.05 13.80
N PHE A 237 -23.07 36.43 13.51
CA PHE A 237 -22.29 37.28 14.42
C PHE A 237 -22.91 38.67 14.59
N ALA A 238 -23.38 39.30 13.52
CA ALA A 238 -24.07 40.59 13.60
C ALA A 238 -25.34 40.54 14.46
N ALA A 239 -26.09 39.43 14.40
CA ALA A 239 -27.23 39.20 15.28
C ALA A 239 -26.81 39.03 16.74
N LEU A 240 -25.67 38.38 17.01
CA LEU A 240 -25.10 38.25 18.36
C LEU A 240 -24.53 39.57 18.91
N ASP A 241 -23.99 40.43 18.07
CA ASP A 241 -23.51 41.76 18.48
C ASP A 241 -24.65 42.66 18.96
N GLY A 242 -25.83 42.49 18.37
CA GLY A 242 -27.07 43.17 18.76
C GLY A 242 -27.62 42.76 20.14
N VAL A 243 -27.05 41.75 20.80
CA VAL A 243 -27.46 41.32 22.15
C VAL A 243 -26.87 42.31 23.19
N PRO A 244 -27.72 43.02 23.97
CA PRO A 244 -27.26 43.98 24.98
C PRO A 244 -26.39 43.32 26.04
N ALA A 245 -25.39 44.02 26.58
CA ALA A 245 -24.43 43.47 27.55
C ALA A 245 -25.09 42.81 28.77
N GLY A 246 -26.20 43.36 29.28
CA GLY A 246 -26.95 42.79 30.41
C GLY A 246 -27.80 41.56 30.09
N GLN A 247 -27.86 41.13 28.83
CA GLN A 247 -28.58 39.93 28.36
C GLN A 247 -27.63 38.86 27.78
N ARG A 248 -26.32 39.03 27.98
CA ARG A 248 -25.30 38.06 27.56
C ARG A 248 -25.07 37.04 28.67
N ASP A 249 -25.93 36.04 28.70
CA ASP A 249 -25.89 34.92 29.64
C ASP A 249 -24.89 33.81 29.21
N GLU A 250 -24.84 32.72 29.95
CA GLU A 250 -23.95 31.59 29.67
C GLU A 250 -24.23 30.97 28.29
N ARG A 251 -25.49 30.97 27.85
CA ARG A 251 -25.92 30.36 26.58
C ARG A 251 -25.48 31.21 25.40
N TYR A 252 -25.61 32.54 25.51
CA TYR A 252 -25.06 33.47 24.52
C TYR A 252 -23.56 33.23 24.32
N LEU A 253 -22.81 33.16 25.43
CA LEU A 253 -21.37 32.95 25.39
C LEU A 253 -21.01 31.58 24.82
N THR A 254 -21.76 30.53 25.16
CA THR A 254 -21.58 29.17 24.63
C THR A 254 -21.81 29.12 23.12
N LEU A 255 -22.89 29.72 22.63
CA LEU A 255 -23.17 29.80 21.19
C LEU A 255 -22.08 30.58 20.47
N ARG A 256 -21.71 31.77 20.99
CA ARG A 256 -20.68 32.60 20.37
C ARG A 256 -19.32 31.90 20.36
N ALA A 257 -18.95 31.22 21.44
CA ALA A 257 -17.73 30.41 21.48
C ALA A 257 -17.73 29.31 20.41
N GLY A 258 -18.85 28.57 20.26
CA GLY A 258 -18.99 27.56 19.21
C GLY A 258 -18.84 28.14 17.79
N LEU A 259 -19.46 29.30 17.52
CA LEU A 259 -19.30 29.99 16.23
C LEU A 259 -17.89 30.56 16.03
N LEU A 260 -17.24 31.06 17.08
CA LEU A 260 -15.86 31.55 17.01
C LEU A 260 -14.88 30.42 16.66
N LEU A 261 -15.12 29.20 17.17
CA LEU A 261 -14.32 28.03 16.81
C LEU A 261 -14.47 27.67 15.33
N SER A 262 -15.66 27.76 14.74
CA SER A 262 -15.85 27.46 13.31
C SER A 262 -15.12 28.44 12.38
N VAL A 263 -14.85 29.66 12.84
CA VAL A 263 -14.02 30.66 12.11
C VAL A 263 -12.57 30.73 12.62
N GLY A 264 -12.12 29.75 13.40
CA GLY A 264 -10.73 29.64 13.87
C GLY A 264 -10.31 30.66 14.94
N ARG A 265 -11.25 31.37 15.56
CA ARG A 265 -11.00 32.37 16.61
C ARG A 265 -10.94 31.75 17.99
N VAL A 266 -10.02 30.80 18.16
CA VAL A 266 -9.87 30.00 19.40
C VAL A 266 -9.61 30.87 20.64
N ASP A 267 -8.82 31.94 20.54
CA ASP A 267 -8.52 32.79 21.70
C ASP A 267 -9.75 33.55 22.22
N GLU A 268 -10.57 34.07 21.30
CA GLU A 268 -11.84 34.71 21.66
C GLU A 268 -12.83 33.68 22.20
N ALA A 269 -12.90 32.50 21.57
CA ALA A 269 -13.73 31.40 22.04
C ALA A 269 -13.35 30.98 23.47
N ARG A 270 -12.04 30.88 23.79
CA ARG A 270 -11.55 30.61 25.15
C ARG A 270 -11.96 31.68 26.14
N SER A 271 -11.90 32.96 25.76
CA SER A 271 -12.35 34.04 26.62
C SER A 271 -13.85 33.94 26.91
N ASP A 272 -14.66 33.58 25.92
CA ASP A 272 -16.10 33.39 26.10
C ASP A 272 -16.43 32.15 26.92
N ILE A 273 -15.72 31.04 26.69
CA ILE A 273 -15.79 29.82 27.50
C ILE A 273 -15.47 30.14 28.96
N ALA A 274 -14.39 30.87 29.24
CA ALA A 274 -14.02 31.24 30.61
C ALA A 274 -15.12 32.06 31.28
N LYS A 275 -15.65 33.07 30.60
CA LYS A 275 -16.78 33.88 31.09
C LYS A 275 -18.05 33.06 31.28
N ALA A 276 -18.31 32.09 30.40
CA ALA A 276 -19.47 31.21 30.51
C ALA A 276 -19.35 30.32 31.77
N LEU A 277 -18.15 29.81 32.06
CA LEU A 277 -17.86 29.04 33.28
C LEU A 277 -17.87 29.90 34.55
N ASP A 278 -17.53 31.20 34.46
CA ASP A 278 -17.69 32.14 35.57
C ASP A 278 -19.18 32.37 35.92
N LEU A 279 -20.06 32.31 34.92
CA LEU A 279 -21.52 32.42 35.11
C LEU A 279 -22.16 31.10 35.56
N ASP A 280 -21.72 29.98 34.99
CA ASP A 280 -22.15 28.62 35.33
C ASP A 280 -20.96 27.65 35.26
N SER A 281 -20.35 27.37 36.41
CA SER A 281 -19.17 26.51 36.52
C SER A 281 -19.44 25.04 36.18
N ASN A 282 -20.72 24.65 36.10
CA ASN A 282 -21.15 23.27 35.91
C ASN A 282 -21.79 23.04 34.53
N ASN A 283 -21.59 23.96 33.59
CA ASN A 283 -22.13 23.84 32.24
C ASN A 283 -21.38 22.77 31.43
N ALA A 284 -21.98 21.58 31.33
CA ALA A 284 -21.44 20.44 30.58
C ALA A 284 -21.05 20.81 29.14
N THR A 285 -21.90 21.54 28.41
CA THR A 285 -21.64 21.90 27.00
C THR A 285 -20.39 22.77 26.85
N VAL A 286 -20.16 23.70 27.78
CA VAL A 286 -18.99 24.58 27.75
C VAL A 286 -17.70 23.80 28.03
N ILE A 287 -17.73 22.84 28.94
CA ILE A 287 -16.59 21.95 29.22
C ILE A 287 -16.33 21.02 28.03
N ALA A 288 -17.38 20.54 27.34
CA ALA A 288 -17.23 19.79 26.10
C ALA A 288 -16.53 20.59 24.99
N LEU A 289 -16.81 21.90 24.87
CA LEU A 289 -16.08 22.78 23.95
C LEU A 289 -14.60 22.92 24.34
N GLN A 290 -14.27 23.00 25.64
CA GLN A 290 -12.87 22.97 26.09
C GLN A 290 -12.18 21.65 25.74
N SER A 291 -12.88 20.53 25.87
CA SER A 291 -12.36 19.20 25.50
C SER A 291 -11.98 19.14 24.02
N VAL A 292 -12.85 19.58 23.10
CA VAL A 292 -12.51 19.57 21.66
C VAL A 292 -11.38 20.53 21.31
N ILE A 293 -11.29 21.69 21.97
CA ILE A 293 -10.13 22.56 21.79
C ILE A 293 -8.84 21.83 22.21
N ALA A 294 -8.87 21.09 23.32
CA ALA A 294 -7.74 20.27 23.77
C ALA A 294 -7.41 19.15 22.76
N VAL A 295 -8.41 18.48 22.16
CA VAL A 295 -8.19 17.49 21.09
C VAL A 295 -7.44 18.11 19.90
N VAL A 296 -7.91 19.25 19.37
CA VAL A 296 -7.30 19.90 18.20
C VAL A 296 -5.88 20.42 18.50
N GLN A 297 -5.59 20.72 19.76
CA GLN A 297 -4.26 21.13 20.21
C GLN A 297 -3.35 19.98 20.63
N ASN A 298 -3.75 18.73 20.37
CA ASN A 298 -3.00 17.53 20.73
C ASN A 298 -2.77 17.37 22.25
N GLU A 299 -3.73 17.84 23.07
CA GLU A 299 -3.77 17.70 24.53
C GLU A 299 -4.73 16.56 24.95
N GLY A 300 -4.50 15.33 24.43
CA GLY A 300 -5.44 14.19 24.52
C GLY A 300 -5.90 13.82 25.94
N GLU A 301 -4.99 13.70 26.90
CA GLU A 301 -5.32 13.35 28.30
C GLU A 301 -6.22 14.40 28.96
N LYS A 302 -5.92 15.68 28.72
CA LYS A 302 -6.73 16.79 29.21
C LYS A 302 -8.10 16.80 28.54
N ALA A 303 -8.15 16.54 27.23
CA ALA A 303 -9.41 16.40 26.52
C ALA A 303 -10.28 15.29 27.11
N LEU A 304 -9.68 14.14 27.46
CA LEU A 304 -10.37 12.99 28.05
C LEU A 304 -10.91 13.31 29.45
N SER A 305 -10.09 13.97 30.29
CA SER A 305 -10.51 14.41 31.61
C SER A 305 -11.71 15.39 31.53
N LEU A 306 -11.62 16.40 30.65
CA LEU A 306 -12.69 17.38 30.45
C LEU A 306 -13.95 16.72 29.89
N ALA A 307 -13.84 15.80 28.93
CA ALA A 307 -15.00 15.11 28.37
C ALA A 307 -15.71 14.22 29.40
N LYS A 308 -14.95 13.48 30.22
CA LYS A 308 -15.51 12.67 31.32
C LYS A 308 -16.23 13.54 32.35
N GLN A 309 -15.60 14.64 32.77
CA GLN A 309 -16.22 15.63 33.65
C GLN A 309 -17.52 16.19 33.05
N SER A 310 -17.51 16.50 31.75
CA SER A 310 -18.69 17.00 31.05
C SER A 310 -19.86 16.01 31.07
N ILE A 311 -19.60 14.71 31.01
CA ILE A 311 -20.64 13.67 31.09
C ILE A 311 -21.19 13.52 32.51
N GLU A 312 -20.34 13.62 33.53
CA GLU A 312 -20.78 13.59 34.93
C GLU A 312 -21.76 14.72 35.25
N LEU A 313 -21.56 15.89 34.63
CA LEU A 313 -22.41 17.07 34.82
C LEU A 313 -23.75 16.98 34.08
N ASP A 314 -23.78 16.38 32.89
CA ASP A 314 -25.03 16.13 32.15
C ASP A 314 -25.01 14.76 31.43
N PRO A 315 -25.40 13.68 32.13
CA PRO A 315 -25.39 12.33 31.59
C PRO A 315 -26.45 12.07 30.51
N GLN A 316 -27.38 12.99 30.25
CA GLN A 316 -28.46 12.80 29.27
C GLN A 316 -28.24 13.62 27.99
N SER A 317 -27.22 14.48 27.96
CA SER A 317 -26.87 15.24 26.77
C SER A 317 -26.03 14.41 25.77
N PRO A 318 -26.31 14.53 24.45
CA PRO A 318 -25.49 13.91 23.43
C PRO A 318 -24.15 14.64 23.22
N VAL A 319 -24.06 15.95 23.49
CA VAL A 319 -22.86 16.76 23.20
C VAL A 319 -21.63 16.30 23.98
N PRO A 320 -21.69 16.08 25.32
CA PRO A 320 -20.58 15.52 26.07
C PRO A 320 -20.09 14.17 25.55
N ARG A 321 -21.00 13.33 25.03
CA ARG A 321 -20.64 12.02 24.45
C ARG A 321 -19.97 12.15 23.09
N VAL A 322 -20.42 13.07 22.24
CA VAL A 322 -19.69 13.38 21.00
C VAL A 322 -18.29 13.90 21.33
N ALA A 323 -18.14 14.81 22.32
CA ALA A 323 -16.83 15.27 22.76
C ALA A 323 -15.96 14.15 23.34
N LEU A 324 -16.53 13.24 24.14
CA LEU A 324 -15.83 12.06 24.65
C LEU A 324 -15.40 11.13 23.52
N SER A 325 -16.19 10.99 22.45
CA SER A 325 -15.78 10.22 21.28
C SER A 325 -14.55 10.81 20.59
N TYR A 326 -14.40 12.14 20.53
CA TYR A 326 -13.18 12.78 20.01
C TYR A 326 -12.01 12.59 20.97
N ALA A 327 -12.25 12.71 22.27
CA ALA A 327 -11.22 12.53 23.27
C ALA A 327 -10.68 11.07 23.30
N TYR A 328 -11.56 10.06 23.27
CA TYR A 328 -11.13 8.66 23.16
C TYR A 328 -10.34 8.41 21.88
N GLN A 329 -10.79 8.96 20.74
CA GLN A 329 -10.05 8.84 19.48
C GLN A 329 -8.64 9.43 19.61
N SER A 330 -8.49 10.61 20.22
CA SER A 330 -7.18 11.25 20.44
C SER A 330 -6.27 10.51 21.41
N ASN A 331 -6.81 9.59 22.21
CA ASN A 331 -6.05 8.72 23.13
C ASN A 331 -5.94 7.28 22.59
N PHE A 332 -6.11 7.07 21.28
CA PHE A 332 -5.94 5.77 20.62
C PHE A 332 -6.98 4.69 21.02
N GLU A 333 -8.14 5.10 21.55
CA GLU A 333 -9.21 4.21 22.02
C GLU A 333 -10.42 4.24 21.06
N ILE A 334 -10.24 3.84 19.80
CA ILE A 334 -11.23 4.04 18.73
C ILE A 334 -12.54 3.27 18.94
N GLU A 335 -12.49 2.07 19.54
CA GLU A 335 -13.67 1.28 19.85
C GLU A 335 -14.51 1.94 20.94
N LYS A 336 -13.87 2.53 21.96
CA LYS A 336 -14.57 3.34 22.98
C LYS A 336 -15.10 4.64 22.40
N ALA A 337 -14.37 5.26 21.46
CA ALA A 337 -14.88 6.40 20.72
C ALA A 337 -16.18 6.04 19.97
N GLN A 338 -16.22 4.90 19.28
CA GLN A 338 -17.42 4.44 18.57
C GLN A 338 -18.57 4.17 19.54
N ALA A 339 -18.32 3.47 20.65
CA ALA A 339 -19.35 3.22 21.67
C ALA A 339 -19.93 4.53 22.22
N SER A 340 -19.09 5.52 22.51
CA SER A 340 -19.53 6.84 22.99
C SER A 340 -20.36 7.60 21.95
N ALA A 341 -19.99 7.52 20.66
CA ALA A 341 -20.79 8.10 19.58
C ALA A 341 -22.14 7.38 19.39
N GLN A 342 -22.18 6.05 19.56
CA GLN A 342 -23.43 5.29 19.54
C GLN A 342 -24.37 5.71 20.67
N GLU A 343 -23.85 5.85 21.90
CA GLU A 343 -24.67 6.35 23.02
C GLU A 343 -25.21 7.77 22.76
N ALA A 344 -24.44 8.63 22.08
CA ALA A 344 -24.92 9.96 21.69
C ALA A 344 -26.13 9.87 20.74
N VAL A 345 -26.07 8.95 19.76
CA VAL A 345 -27.18 8.66 18.84
C VAL A 345 -28.39 8.08 19.60
N ASP A 346 -28.17 7.19 20.56
CA ASP A 346 -29.26 6.55 21.30
C ASP A 346 -30.05 7.55 22.16
N LEU A 347 -29.38 8.57 22.71
CA LEU A 347 -30.02 9.63 23.50
C LEU A 347 -30.72 10.69 22.67
N ALA A 348 -30.15 11.01 21.51
CA ALA A 348 -30.70 11.99 20.59
C ALA A 348 -30.72 11.43 19.16
N PRO A 349 -31.67 10.54 18.82
CA PRO A 349 -31.75 9.93 17.48
C PRO A 349 -31.96 10.94 16.34
N GLY A 350 -32.36 12.18 16.67
CA GLY A 350 -32.51 13.29 15.73
C GLY A 350 -31.26 14.15 15.54
N ASP A 351 -30.16 13.90 16.28
CA ASP A 351 -28.92 14.68 16.18
C ASP A 351 -28.09 14.21 14.98
N ALA A 352 -27.98 15.07 13.97
CA ALA A 352 -27.27 14.74 12.73
C ALA A 352 -25.75 14.65 12.93
N LEU A 353 -25.17 15.39 13.89
CA LEU A 353 -23.73 15.36 14.17
C LEU A 353 -23.34 14.07 14.89
N ALA A 354 -24.18 13.57 15.80
CA ALA A 354 -23.96 12.28 16.45
C ALA A 354 -23.94 11.13 15.42
N TRP A 355 -24.91 11.11 14.49
CA TRP A 355 -24.92 10.15 13.38
C TRP A 355 -23.71 10.29 12.46
N ALA A 356 -23.31 11.52 12.11
CA ALA A 356 -22.14 11.75 11.28
C ALA A 356 -20.84 11.28 11.96
N ARG A 357 -20.72 11.50 13.27
CA ARG A 357 -19.59 11.03 14.06
C ARG A 357 -19.53 9.52 14.14
N LEU A 358 -20.68 8.86 14.32
CA LEU A 358 -20.78 7.40 14.30
C LEU A 358 -20.38 6.83 12.92
N ALA A 359 -20.80 7.46 11.82
CA ALA A 359 -20.42 7.06 10.47
C ALA A 359 -18.90 7.16 10.24
N GLU A 360 -18.27 8.25 10.69
CA GLU A 360 -16.82 8.45 10.61
C GLU A 360 -16.04 7.34 11.35
N LEU A 361 -16.49 6.96 12.55
CA LEU A 361 -15.84 5.93 13.35
C LEU A 361 -16.04 4.53 12.73
N TRP A 362 -17.21 4.25 12.14
CA TRP A 362 -17.41 3.02 11.37
C TRP A 362 -16.51 2.95 10.13
N LEU A 363 -16.29 4.07 9.42
CA LEU A 363 -15.34 4.12 8.29
C LEU A 363 -13.92 3.82 8.77
N ALA A 364 -13.49 4.46 9.86
CA ALA A 364 -12.15 4.29 10.41
C ALA A 364 -11.86 2.84 10.86
N MET A 365 -12.88 2.14 11.34
CA MET A 365 -12.79 0.72 11.72
C MET A 365 -13.04 -0.27 10.56
N GLY A 366 -13.35 0.21 9.35
CA GLY A 366 -13.55 -0.63 8.16
C GLY A 366 -14.95 -1.23 7.96
N TYR A 367 -15.92 -0.88 8.81
CA TYR A 367 -17.31 -1.37 8.68
C TYR A 367 -18.11 -0.54 7.67
N LEU A 368 -17.83 -0.74 6.38
CA LEU A 368 -18.31 0.12 5.28
C LEU A 368 -19.85 0.15 5.12
N ASP A 369 -20.56 -0.94 5.40
CA ASP A 369 -22.02 -0.98 5.33
C ASP A 369 -22.66 -0.15 6.46
N ARG A 370 -22.21 -0.36 7.71
CA ARG A 370 -22.68 0.41 8.88
C ARG A 370 -22.33 1.90 8.75
N ALA A 371 -21.17 2.21 8.19
CA ALA A 371 -20.76 3.57 7.88
C ALA A 371 -21.71 4.26 6.90
N LEU A 372 -22.13 3.57 5.82
CA LEU A 372 -23.07 4.12 4.86
C LEU A 372 -24.45 4.33 5.49
N GLU A 373 -24.95 3.37 6.25
CA GLU A 373 -26.23 3.47 6.96
C GLU A 373 -26.25 4.68 7.92
N ALA A 374 -25.23 4.80 8.77
CA ALA A 374 -25.12 5.93 9.69
C ALA A 374 -24.98 7.28 8.95
N ALA A 375 -24.25 7.33 7.83
CA ALA A 375 -24.12 8.53 7.01
C ALA A 375 -25.43 8.93 6.33
N GLN A 376 -26.21 7.96 5.86
CA GLN A 376 -27.54 8.20 5.29
C GLN A 376 -28.49 8.74 6.36
N GLU A 377 -28.49 8.17 7.56
CA GLU A 377 -29.27 8.70 8.69
C GLU A 377 -28.86 10.14 9.03
N ALA A 378 -27.56 10.43 9.09
CA ALA A 378 -27.05 11.78 9.31
C ALA A 378 -27.62 12.80 8.31
N VAL A 379 -27.64 12.44 7.02
CA VAL A 379 -28.18 13.29 5.94
C VAL A 379 -29.71 13.42 6.03
N VAL A 380 -30.43 12.36 6.41
CA VAL A 380 -31.88 12.40 6.63
C VAL A 380 -32.23 13.39 7.74
N ARG A 381 -31.47 13.41 8.84
CA ARG A 381 -31.69 14.35 9.96
C ARG A 381 -31.33 15.80 9.58
N ASN A 382 -30.24 15.98 8.85
CA ASN A 382 -29.83 17.31 8.39
C ASN A 382 -29.09 17.28 7.05
N PRO A 383 -29.79 17.52 5.92
CA PRO A 383 -29.16 17.49 4.60
C PRO A 383 -28.33 18.73 4.27
N GLU A 384 -28.48 19.81 5.05
CA GLU A 384 -27.83 21.11 4.83
C GLU A 384 -26.67 21.34 5.83
N LEU A 385 -26.17 20.27 6.44
CA LEU A 385 -24.97 20.29 7.26
C LEU A 385 -23.80 19.73 6.45
N ALA A 386 -22.72 20.50 6.29
CA ALA A 386 -21.58 20.08 5.48
C ALA A 386 -21.00 18.73 5.94
N ARG A 387 -20.91 18.51 7.26
CA ARG A 387 -20.38 17.28 7.84
C ARG A 387 -21.18 16.02 7.44
N THR A 388 -22.50 16.10 7.33
CA THR A 388 -23.34 14.93 6.96
C THR A 388 -23.10 14.54 5.51
N GLN A 389 -22.97 15.53 4.62
CA GLN A 389 -22.60 15.30 3.22
C GLN A 389 -21.17 14.77 3.08
N THR A 390 -20.24 15.23 3.93
CA THR A 390 -18.84 14.79 3.94
C THR A 390 -18.71 13.31 4.25
N VAL A 391 -19.34 12.83 5.33
CA VAL A 391 -19.28 11.41 5.70
C VAL A 391 -20.03 10.53 4.71
N LEU A 392 -21.14 11.00 4.13
CA LEU A 392 -21.82 10.30 3.04
C LEU A 392 -20.90 10.15 1.81
N ALA A 393 -20.20 11.23 1.46
CA ALA A 393 -19.28 11.23 0.33
C ALA A 393 -18.10 10.26 0.54
N PHE A 394 -17.50 10.22 1.72
CA PHE A 394 -16.47 9.24 2.05
C PHE A 394 -17.03 7.80 2.04
N SER A 395 -18.23 7.56 2.57
CA SER A 395 -18.89 6.25 2.50
C SER A 395 -19.13 5.79 1.06
N HIS A 396 -19.51 6.69 0.14
CA HIS A 396 -19.60 6.37 -1.29
C HIS A 396 -18.21 6.13 -1.90
N LEU A 397 -17.20 6.93 -1.55
CA LEU A 397 -15.85 6.82 -2.09
C LEU A 397 -15.22 5.46 -1.77
N THR A 398 -15.33 4.99 -0.52
CA THR A 398 -14.81 3.69 -0.08
C THR A 398 -15.55 2.50 -0.70
N ARG A 399 -16.74 2.73 -1.27
CA ARG A 399 -17.56 1.72 -1.97
C ARG A 399 -17.42 1.79 -3.49
N PHE A 400 -16.44 2.53 -4.01
CA PHE A 400 -16.23 2.78 -5.44
C PHE A 400 -17.42 3.46 -6.14
N GLU A 401 -18.26 4.19 -5.41
CA GLU A 401 -19.40 4.95 -5.92
C GLU A 401 -18.96 6.40 -6.23
N ILE A 402 -18.00 6.54 -7.14
CA ILE A 402 -17.19 7.77 -7.29
C ILE A 402 -18.02 8.99 -7.71
N ASP A 403 -19.01 8.84 -8.59
CA ASP A 403 -19.85 9.97 -9.01
C ASP A 403 -20.77 10.47 -7.88
N GLN A 404 -21.28 9.55 -7.06
CA GLN A 404 -22.09 9.90 -5.88
C GLN A 404 -21.22 10.58 -4.82
N ALA A 405 -20.01 10.06 -4.60
CA ALA A 405 -19.02 10.67 -3.72
C ALA A 405 -18.68 12.10 -4.16
N ARG A 406 -18.40 12.32 -5.44
CA ARG A 406 -18.09 13.65 -5.99
C ARG A 406 -19.25 14.63 -5.77
N ALA A 407 -20.48 14.23 -6.09
CA ALA A 407 -21.65 15.10 -5.91
C ALA A 407 -21.88 15.50 -4.44
N ALA A 408 -21.68 14.55 -3.52
CA ALA A 408 -21.79 14.79 -2.08
C ALA A 408 -20.64 15.68 -1.55
N PHE A 409 -19.39 15.47 -2.00
CA PHE A 409 -18.28 16.37 -1.66
C PHE A 409 -18.49 17.79 -2.19
N GLU A 410 -18.93 17.95 -3.43
CA GLU A 410 -19.25 19.25 -4.00
C GLU A 410 -20.38 19.94 -3.22
N LYS A 411 -21.39 19.18 -2.74
CA LYS A 411 -22.42 19.72 -1.85
C LYS A 411 -21.84 20.14 -0.50
N ALA A 412 -20.99 19.31 0.11
CA ALA A 412 -20.31 19.63 1.37
C ALA A 412 -19.49 20.92 1.25
N ILE A 413 -18.70 21.08 0.18
CA ILE A 413 -17.91 22.29 -0.10
C ILE A 413 -18.80 23.52 -0.28
N ARG A 414 -19.98 23.39 -0.91
CA ARG A 414 -20.93 24.51 -1.03
C ARG A 414 -21.52 24.93 0.33
N LEU A 415 -21.72 23.98 1.23
CA LEU A 415 -22.27 24.22 2.57
C LEU A 415 -21.22 24.79 3.54
N ASP A 416 -19.98 24.32 3.45
CA ASP A 416 -18.83 24.83 4.21
C ASP A 416 -17.56 24.78 3.36
N GLN A 417 -17.05 25.95 3.00
CA GLN A 417 -15.86 26.11 2.16
C GLN A 417 -14.56 26.08 2.97
N SER A 418 -14.64 26.03 4.30
CA SER A 418 -13.50 26.04 5.22
C SER A 418 -13.04 24.64 5.61
N ASP A 419 -13.91 23.64 5.48
CA ASP A 419 -13.60 22.25 5.82
C ASP A 419 -12.60 21.66 4.79
N PRO A 420 -11.38 21.25 5.23
CA PRO A 420 -10.39 20.66 4.34
C PRO A 420 -10.76 19.24 3.88
N LEU A 421 -11.59 18.50 4.62
CA LEU A 421 -11.84 17.08 4.34
C LEU A 421 -12.66 16.86 3.06
N PRO A 422 -13.73 17.63 2.76
CA PRO A 422 -14.41 17.54 1.47
C PRO A 422 -13.52 17.81 0.27
N ARG A 423 -12.56 18.73 0.39
CA ARG A 423 -11.57 19.05 -0.65
C ARG A 423 -10.62 17.89 -0.88
N LEU A 424 -10.08 17.33 0.20
CA LEU A 424 -9.26 16.11 0.15
C LEU A 424 -10.01 14.96 -0.51
N GLY A 425 -11.24 14.69 -0.08
CA GLY A 425 -12.10 13.63 -0.62
C GLY A 425 -12.45 13.83 -2.10
N LEU A 426 -12.77 15.06 -2.50
CA LEU A 426 -12.98 15.42 -3.91
C LEU A 426 -11.71 15.20 -4.73
N GLY A 427 -10.55 15.56 -4.18
CA GLY A 427 -9.25 15.30 -4.78
C GLY A 427 -9.02 13.82 -5.06
N LEU A 428 -9.23 12.97 -4.05
CA LEU A 428 -9.12 11.51 -4.18
C LEU A 428 -10.13 10.94 -5.20
N ALA A 429 -11.36 11.43 -5.22
CA ALA A 429 -12.37 11.02 -6.20
C ALA A 429 -11.98 11.38 -7.64
N LYS A 430 -11.41 12.58 -7.86
CA LYS A 430 -10.88 13.01 -9.16
C LYS A 430 -9.68 12.17 -9.59
N VAL A 431 -8.71 11.92 -8.69
CA VAL A 431 -7.58 11.03 -8.97
C VAL A 431 -8.09 9.65 -9.38
N ARG A 432 -9.09 9.09 -8.68
CA ARG A 432 -9.67 7.78 -9.01
C ARG A 432 -10.23 7.74 -10.43
N LYS A 433 -10.81 8.85 -10.93
CA LYS A 433 -11.30 9.03 -12.30
C LYS A 433 -10.23 9.52 -13.29
N ASN A 434 -8.95 9.32 -12.96
CA ASN A 434 -7.78 9.68 -13.77
C ASN A 434 -7.53 11.18 -13.96
N ASP A 435 -8.28 12.06 -13.29
CA ASP A 435 -7.99 13.49 -13.22
C ASP A 435 -6.96 13.74 -12.11
N LEU A 436 -5.71 13.32 -12.35
CA LEU A 436 -4.62 13.42 -11.37
C LEU A 436 -4.28 14.89 -11.06
N GLU A 437 -4.21 15.74 -12.08
CA GLU A 437 -3.86 17.15 -11.91
C GLU A 437 -4.97 17.93 -11.18
N GLY A 438 -6.23 17.72 -11.58
CA GLY A 438 -7.38 18.31 -10.90
C GLY A 438 -7.57 17.75 -9.50
N GLY A 439 -7.24 16.47 -9.28
CA GLY A 439 -7.22 15.85 -7.97
C GLY A 439 -6.16 16.43 -7.04
N ARG A 440 -4.92 16.55 -7.51
CA ARG A 440 -3.82 17.22 -6.78
C ARG A 440 -4.22 18.64 -6.38
N ARG A 441 -4.78 19.45 -7.30
CA ARG A 441 -5.20 20.83 -6.99
C ARG A 441 -6.16 20.91 -5.80
N GLU A 442 -7.15 20.01 -5.73
CA GLU A 442 -8.08 19.99 -4.57
C GLU A 442 -7.36 19.60 -3.27
N ILE A 443 -6.37 18.70 -3.34
CA ILE A 443 -5.54 18.31 -2.19
C ILE A 443 -4.64 19.47 -1.75
N GLU A 444 -4.10 20.26 -2.67
CA GLU A 444 -3.36 21.50 -2.35
C GLU A 444 -4.25 22.53 -1.66
N ILE A 445 -5.50 22.69 -2.13
CA ILE A 445 -6.49 23.55 -1.45
C ILE A 445 -6.73 23.02 -0.03
N ALA A 446 -6.92 21.71 0.16
CA ALA A 446 -7.08 21.12 1.49
C ALA A 446 -5.87 21.40 2.40
N ALA A 447 -4.64 21.25 1.88
CA ALA A 447 -3.41 21.58 2.61
C ALA A 447 -3.28 23.07 2.93
N SER A 448 -3.87 23.96 2.12
CA SER A 448 -3.93 25.39 2.41
C SER A 448 -4.94 25.77 3.48
N LEU A 449 -6.04 25.01 3.57
CA LEU A 449 -7.09 25.20 4.56
C LEU A 449 -6.65 24.69 5.93
N ASP A 450 -5.90 23.58 5.99
CA ASP A 450 -5.31 23.05 7.23
C ASP A 450 -3.80 22.74 7.05
N PRO A 451 -2.94 23.77 7.16
CA PRO A 451 -1.52 23.66 6.81
C PRO A 451 -0.67 22.82 7.77
N ASN A 452 -1.18 22.53 8.97
CA ASN A 452 -0.48 21.78 10.02
C ASN A 452 -0.93 20.32 10.12
N ASN A 453 -1.68 19.81 9.13
CA ASN A 453 -2.18 18.45 9.12
C ASN A 453 -1.23 17.46 8.42
N SER A 454 -0.54 16.61 9.20
CA SER A 454 0.40 15.60 8.69
C SER A 454 -0.23 14.66 7.64
N SER A 455 -1.48 14.23 7.86
CA SER A 455 -2.17 13.29 6.96
C SER A 455 -2.50 13.92 5.60
N ILE A 456 -2.92 15.19 5.57
CA ILE A 456 -3.17 15.91 4.31
C ILE A 456 -1.85 16.11 3.56
N ARG A 457 -0.76 16.49 4.25
CA ARG A 457 0.58 16.64 3.67
C ARG A 457 1.12 15.33 3.10
N SER A 458 0.96 14.23 3.82
CA SER A 458 1.30 12.89 3.34
C SER A 458 0.53 12.55 2.06
N THR A 459 -0.77 12.86 2.01
CA THR A 459 -1.60 12.63 0.82
C THR A 459 -1.19 13.50 -0.36
N LEU A 460 -0.81 14.75 -0.13
CA LEU A 460 -0.25 15.63 -1.16
C LEU A 460 1.09 15.09 -1.69
N GLY A 461 1.93 14.57 -0.79
CA GLY A 461 3.17 13.88 -1.15
C GLY A 461 2.92 12.69 -2.09
N LYS A 462 1.88 11.88 -1.84
CA LYS A 462 1.44 10.81 -2.75
C LYS A 462 0.99 11.34 -4.11
N ALA A 463 0.21 12.42 -4.14
CA ALA A 463 -0.27 13.01 -5.39
C ALA A 463 0.90 13.51 -6.25
N TYR A 464 1.90 14.19 -5.66
CA TYR A 464 3.12 14.57 -6.37
C TYR A 464 3.97 13.39 -6.80
N TYR A 465 4.03 12.33 -5.97
CA TYR A 465 4.67 11.08 -6.35
C TYR A 465 4.00 10.51 -7.61
N GLU A 466 2.67 10.44 -7.69
CA GLU A 466 1.97 9.97 -8.89
C GLU A 466 2.22 10.84 -10.13
N GLU A 467 2.41 12.16 -9.96
CA GLU A 467 2.78 13.09 -11.03
C GLU A 467 4.25 12.97 -11.48
N ARG A 468 5.04 12.05 -10.89
CA ARG A 468 6.50 11.90 -11.12
C ARG A 468 7.27 13.18 -10.73
N ARG A 469 6.80 13.93 -9.72
CA ARG A 469 7.40 15.15 -9.16
C ARG A 469 8.11 14.86 -7.83
N ASP A 470 9.11 13.97 -7.86
CA ASP A 470 9.72 13.38 -6.65
C ASP A 470 10.34 14.38 -5.66
N LYS A 471 10.84 15.53 -6.14
CA LYS A 471 11.36 16.59 -5.26
C LYS A 471 10.27 17.19 -4.38
N LEU A 472 9.10 17.51 -4.97
CA LEU A 472 7.97 18.06 -4.23
C LEU A 472 7.33 17.00 -3.34
N ALA A 473 7.22 15.76 -3.83
CA ALA A 473 6.76 14.63 -3.02
C ALA A 473 7.60 14.46 -1.75
N GLY A 474 8.93 14.43 -1.89
CA GLY A 474 9.85 14.32 -0.74
C GLY A 474 9.77 15.52 0.21
N THR A 475 9.45 16.71 -0.30
CA THR A 475 9.31 17.92 0.51
C THR A 475 8.05 17.88 1.38
N GLU A 476 6.90 17.54 0.80
CA GLU A 476 5.64 17.40 1.57
C GLU A 476 5.71 16.26 2.58
N LEU A 477 6.38 15.15 2.24
CA LEU A 477 6.62 14.05 3.18
C LEU A 477 7.57 14.44 4.31
N ALA A 478 8.57 15.29 4.05
CA ALA A 478 9.44 15.85 5.10
C ALA A 478 8.65 16.78 6.04
N ILE A 479 7.82 17.67 5.49
CA ILE A 479 6.92 18.54 6.26
C ILE A 479 5.99 17.69 7.13
N ALA A 480 5.39 16.63 6.59
CA ALA A 480 4.53 15.73 7.35
C ALA A 480 5.26 15.10 8.54
N LYS A 481 6.50 14.61 8.35
CA LYS A 481 7.36 14.08 9.43
C LYS A 481 7.68 15.13 10.51
N GLU A 482 7.84 16.40 10.14
CA GLU A 482 8.06 17.48 11.10
C GLU A 482 6.81 17.83 11.89
N LEU A 483 5.64 17.79 11.25
CA LEU A 483 4.35 18.10 11.87
C LEU A 483 3.94 17.02 12.87
N ASP A 484 4.14 15.75 12.52
CA ASP A 484 3.93 14.62 13.42
C ASP A 484 5.06 13.59 13.26
N PRO A 485 6.11 13.66 14.10
CA PRO A 485 7.20 12.69 14.09
C PRO A 485 6.79 11.27 14.49
N ASN A 486 5.61 11.11 15.09
CA ASN A 486 5.06 9.84 15.54
C ASN A 486 4.11 9.20 14.52
N ASP A 487 3.70 9.92 13.47
CA ASP A 487 2.90 9.39 12.37
C ASP A 487 3.75 8.44 11.50
N PRO A 488 3.41 7.14 11.38
CA PRO A 488 4.15 6.19 10.55
C PRO A 488 3.99 6.44 9.03
N THR A 489 2.94 7.15 8.62
CA THR A 489 2.50 7.28 7.23
C THR A 489 3.51 7.99 6.32
N PRO A 490 4.06 9.16 6.68
CA PRO A 490 5.02 9.84 5.81
C PRO A 490 6.37 9.11 5.73
N TRP A 491 6.77 8.38 6.78
CA TRP A 491 7.96 7.50 6.71
C TRP A 491 7.77 6.38 5.70
N PHE A 492 6.60 5.74 5.68
CA PHE A 492 6.29 4.66 4.74
C PHE A 492 6.34 5.13 3.28
N TYR A 493 5.65 6.22 2.96
CA TYR A 493 5.59 6.73 1.59
C TYR A 493 6.93 7.32 1.13
N ASP A 494 7.73 7.90 2.04
CA ASP A 494 9.07 8.37 1.69
C ASP A 494 10.04 7.21 1.47
N ALA A 495 9.87 6.08 2.16
CA ALA A 495 10.64 4.86 1.90
C ALA A 495 10.37 4.32 0.49
N ILE A 496 9.10 4.19 0.09
CA ILE A 496 8.73 3.77 -1.27
C ILE A 496 9.31 4.73 -2.30
N ARG A 497 9.16 6.04 -2.09
CA ARG A 497 9.76 7.05 -2.97
C ARG A 497 11.27 6.89 -3.08
N LYS A 498 11.98 6.77 -1.95
CA LYS A 498 13.45 6.59 -1.90
C LYS A 498 13.90 5.32 -2.63
N LEU A 499 13.15 4.22 -2.52
CA LEU A 499 13.40 2.99 -3.28
C LEU A 499 13.36 3.28 -4.79
N THR A 500 12.33 3.97 -5.28
CA THR A 500 12.19 4.28 -6.72
C THR A 500 13.24 5.25 -7.28
N ILE A 501 13.92 6.01 -6.43
CA ILE A 501 14.98 6.96 -6.83
C ILE A 501 16.38 6.46 -6.48
N ASN A 502 16.56 5.13 -6.39
CA ASN A 502 17.84 4.47 -6.12
C ASN A 502 18.48 4.80 -4.76
N ARG A 503 17.68 4.92 -3.70
CA ARG A 503 18.16 5.19 -2.33
C ARG A 503 17.74 4.11 -1.33
N SER A 504 18.04 2.86 -1.66
CA SER A 504 17.55 1.67 -0.94
C SER A 504 17.98 1.61 0.53
N VAL A 505 19.21 2.03 0.88
CA VAL A 505 19.66 2.05 2.28
C VAL A 505 18.91 3.10 3.11
N GLN A 506 18.61 4.27 2.53
CA GLN A 506 17.80 5.28 3.21
C GLN A 506 16.32 4.86 3.28
N ALA A 507 15.83 4.13 2.28
CA ALA A 507 14.49 3.54 2.30
C ALA A 507 14.36 2.51 3.44
N LEU A 508 15.40 1.70 3.70
CA LEU A 508 15.46 0.76 4.81
C LEU A 508 15.25 1.46 6.15
N GLN A 509 15.97 2.56 6.40
CA GLN A 509 15.85 3.33 7.63
C GLN A 509 14.43 3.90 7.83
N ASP A 510 13.83 4.46 6.76
CA ASP A 510 12.49 5.05 6.81
C ASP A 510 11.40 3.98 7.02
N VAL A 511 11.45 2.84 6.34
CA VAL A 511 10.44 1.80 6.49
C VAL A 511 10.55 1.12 7.87
N GLN A 512 11.77 0.90 8.39
CA GLN A 512 11.95 0.42 9.76
C GLN A 512 11.39 1.40 10.80
N ARG A 513 11.57 2.70 10.59
CA ARG A 513 10.96 3.71 11.45
C ARG A 513 9.43 3.67 11.35
N SER A 514 8.87 3.49 10.15
CA SER A 514 7.44 3.37 9.95
C SER A 514 6.84 2.14 10.66
N VAL A 515 7.49 0.98 10.56
CA VAL A 515 7.12 -0.25 11.28
C VAL A 515 7.08 -0.01 12.79
N LYS A 516 8.13 0.60 13.36
CA LYS A 516 8.19 0.92 14.79
C LYS A 516 7.08 1.85 15.27
N LEU A 517 6.62 2.77 14.41
CA LEU A 517 5.57 3.74 14.72
C LEU A 517 4.16 3.24 14.38
N ASN A 518 3.98 2.01 13.89
CA ASN A 518 2.72 1.52 13.34
C ASN A 518 1.51 1.77 14.26
N TYR A 519 1.63 1.41 15.54
CA TYR A 519 0.54 1.52 16.52
C TYR A 519 0.17 2.96 16.90
N ASN A 520 0.98 3.96 16.56
CA ASN A 520 0.58 5.37 16.72
C ASN A 520 -0.53 5.79 15.75
N ARG A 521 -0.93 4.93 14.80
CA ARG A 521 -2.08 5.20 13.93
C ARG A 521 -3.42 4.75 14.52
N ALA A 522 -3.43 4.24 15.76
CA ALA A 522 -4.65 3.80 16.46
C ALA A 522 -5.71 4.91 16.65
N VAL A 523 -5.34 6.19 16.44
CA VAL A 523 -6.31 7.31 16.33
C VAL A 523 -7.31 7.10 15.19
N TYR A 524 -6.89 6.44 14.10
CA TYR A 524 -7.68 6.34 12.87
C TYR A 524 -7.97 4.90 12.44
N ARG A 525 -7.49 3.90 13.18
CA ARG A 525 -7.58 2.48 12.82
C ARG A 525 -7.87 1.63 14.05
N SER A 526 -8.70 0.60 13.88
CA SER A 526 -8.82 -0.49 14.85
C SER A 526 -7.56 -1.34 14.88
N ARG A 527 -7.39 -2.18 15.92
CA ARG A 527 -6.22 -3.07 16.04
C ARG A 527 -6.00 -3.97 14.82
N LEU A 528 -7.05 -4.64 14.35
CA LEU A 528 -6.98 -5.47 13.14
C LEU A 528 -6.53 -4.69 11.90
N SER A 529 -7.00 -3.45 11.75
CA SER A 529 -6.56 -2.59 10.65
C SER A 529 -5.11 -2.09 10.82
N LEU A 530 -4.57 -2.07 12.03
CA LEU A 530 -3.16 -1.77 12.30
C LEU A 530 -2.28 -2.97 11.98
N ASP A 531 -2.77 -4.19 12.19
CA ASP A 531 -2.06 -5.43 11.85
C ASP A 531 -1.98 -5.62 10.32
N ASP A 532 -3.05 -5.32 9.57
CA ASP A 532 -3.03 -5.21 8.09
C ASP A 532 -2.00 -4.16 7.62
N ASP A 533 -2.02 -2.98 8.25
CA ASP A 533 -1.09 -1.89 8.04
C ASP A 533 0.37 -2.31 8.33
N LEU A 534 0.59 -3.11 9.38
CA LEU A 534 1.90 -3.65 9.76
C LEU A 534 2.38 -4.64 8.72
N ALA A 535 1.54 -5.58 8.30
CA ALA A 535 1.82 -6.54 7.24
C ALA A 535 2.20 -5.81 5.94
N ALA A 536 1.47 -4.78 5.52
CA ALA A 536 1.84 -4.00 4.33
C ALA A 536 3.21 -3.31 4.45
N ARG A 537 3.58 -2.82 5.65
CA ARG A 537 4.89 -2.20 5.90
C ARG A 537 6.01 -3.24 5.95
N SER A 538 5.78 -4.39 6.57
CA SER A 538 6.66 -5.55 6.56
C SER A 538 6.90 -6.05 5.13
N ALA A 539 5.85 -6.15 4.31
CA ALA A 539 5.96 -6.48 2.91
C ALA A 539 6.87 -5.51 2.13
N ALA A 540 6.77 -4.20 2.41
CA ALA A 540 7.67 -3.21 1.81
C ALA A 540 9.11 -3.31 2.34
N LEU A 541 9.29 -3.62 3.63
CA LEU A 541 10.61 -3.86 4.23
C LEU A 541 11.30 -5.07 3.58
N GLY A 542 10.60 -6.17 3.36
CA GLY A 542 11.13 -7.32 2.64
C GLY A 542 11.57 -6.99 1.21
N ARG A 543 10.80 -6.17 0.47
CA ARG A 543 11.23 -5.68 -0.86
C ARG A 543 12.51 -4.84 -0.80
N VAL A 544 12.66 -4.02 0.24
CA VAL A 544 13.89 -3.26 0.45
C VAL A 544 15.06 -4.22 0.73
N TYR A 545 14.85 -5.27 1.53
CA TYR A 545 15.86 -6.30 1.76
C TYR A 545 16.27 -7.02 0.47
N SER A 546 15.33 -7.45 -0.38
CA SER A 546 15.65 -8.04 -1.69
C SER A 546 16.47 -7.07 -2.56
N ASN A 547 16.14 -5.77 -2.58
CA ASN A 547 16.92 -4.80 -3.35
C ASN A 547 18.36 -4.58 -2.82
N LEU A 548 18.58 -4.83 -1.54
CA LEU A 548 19.89 -4.76 -0.89
C LEU A 548 20.71 -6.06 -1.03
N GLY A 549 20.11 -7.15 -1.54
CA GLY A 549 20.70 -8.49 -1.59
C GLY A 549 20.67 -9.21 -0.25
N PHE A 550 19.67 -8.93 0.60
CA PHE A 550 19.46 -9.51 1.92
C PHE A 550 18.32 -10.53 1.88
N ASP A 551 18.39 -11.49 0.94
CA ASP A 551 17.25 -12.32 0.52
C ASP A 551 16.66 -13.17 1.66
N GLN A 552 17.51 -13.69 2.56
CA GLN A 552 17.02 -14.39 3.76
C GLN A 552 16.14 -13.50 4.65
N LEU A 553 16.49 -12.23 4.85
CA LEU A 553 15.66 -11.32 5.64
C LEU A 553 14.37 -10.99 4.92
N ALA A 554 14.38 -10.90 3.58
CA ALA A 554 13.16 -10.72 2.80
C ALA A 554 12.19 -11.89 2.99
N LEU A 555 12.69 -13.13 2.97
CA LEU A 555 11.89 -14.34 3.21
C LEU A 555 11.32 -14.40 4.63
N VAL A 556 12.16 -14.10 5.65
CA VAL A 556 11.72 -14.05 7.05
C VAL A 556 10.64 -12.97 7.25
N GLU A 557 10.83 -11.79 6.68
CA GLU A 557 9.86 -10.70 6.76
C GLU A 557 8.56 -11.03 6.03
N GLY A 558 8.62 -11.75 4.89
CA GLY A 558 7.45 -12.28 4.20
C GLY A 558 6.62 -13.22 5.07
N GLY A 559 7.27 -14.20 5.71
CA GLY A 559 6.63 -15.12 6.64
C GLY A 559 6.04 -14.41 7.87
N LYS A 560 6.77 -13.45 8.46
CA LYS A 560 6.28 -12.61 9.57
C LYS A 560 5.03 -11.83 9.16
N SER A 561 5.04 -11.26 7.96
CA SER A 561 3.96 -10.45 7.43
C SER A 561 2.67 -11.25 7.23
N VAL A 562 2.74 -12.45 6.66
CA VAL A 562 1.57 -13.33 6.47
C VAL A 562 1.05 -13.86 7.81
N ASN A 563 1.92 -14.09 8.79
CA ASN A 563 1.49 -14.50 10.14
C ASN A 563 0.81 -13.36 10.93
N THR A 564 1.19 -12.11 10.66
CA THR A 564 0.60 -10.91 11.28
C THR A 564 -0.80 -10.64 10.73
N ASP A 565 -0.98 -10.76 9.42
CA ASP A 565 -2.30 -10.70 8.80
C ASP A 565 -2.40 -11.67 7.60
N PRO A 566 -3.05 -12.84 7.78
CA PRO A 566 -3.28 -13.81 6.71
C PRO A 566 -4.19 -13.32 5.58
N GLY A 567 -4.88 -12.19 5.75
CA GLY A 567 -5.69 -11.56 4.69
C GLY A 567 -4.91 -10.55 3.84
N ASN A 568 -3.66 -10.25 4.19
CA ASN A 568 -2.90 -9.20 3.51
C ASN A 568 -2.30 -9.68 2.18
N TYR A 569 -2.90 -9.27 1.06
CA TYR A 569 -2.45 -9.65 -0.28
C TYR A 569 -1.00 -9.25 -0.61
N SER A 570 -0.50 -8.14 -0.04
CA SER A 570 0.87 -7.66 -0.29
C SER A 570 1.92 -8.50 0.42
N ALA A 571 1.59 -9.06 1.58
CA ALA A 571 2.40 -10.00 2.33
C ALA A 571 2.60 -11.29 1.52
N HIS A 572 1.50 -11.90 1.07
CA HIS A 572 1.52 -13.07 0.19
C HIS A 572 2.31 -12.80 -1.11
N ARG A 573 2.16 -11.61 -1.71
CA ARG A 573 2.94 -11.24 -2.90
C ARG A 573 4.44 -11.19 -2.63
N LEU A 574 4.86 -10.52 -1.55
CA LEU A 574 6.28 -10.50 -1.16
C LEU A 574 6.78 -11.92 -0.93
N PHE A 575 5.99 -12.75 -0.26
CA PHE A 575 6.43 -14.09 0.12
C PHE A 575 6.57 -15.00 -1.10
N ALA A 576 5.66 -14.90 -2.08
CA ALA A 576 5.81 -15.51 -3.39
C ALA A 576 7.10 -15.04 -4.10
N ASP A 577 7.37 -13.73 -4.11
CA ASP A 577 8.59 -13.17 -4.72
C ASP A 577 9.86 -13.67 -3.99
N GLY A 578 9.79 -13.96 -2.68
CA GLY A 578 10.90 -14.50 -1.89
C GLY A 578 11.13 -16.01 -2.07
N TYR A 579 10.10 -16.77 -2.45
CA TYR A 579 10.25 -18.15 -2.88
C TYR A 579 10.80 -18.28 -4.31
N ALA A 580 10.63 -17.23 -5.14
CA ALA A 580 11.15 -17.22 -6.50
C ALA A 580 12.68 -17.38 -6.50
N GLY A 581 13.18 -18.42 -7.17
CA GLY A 581 14.62 -18.73 -7.24
C GLY A 581 15.12 -19.66 -6.14
N LEU A 582 14.27 -20.08 -5.18
CA LEU A 582 14.62 -21.17 -4.27
C LEU A 582 14.28 -22.51 -4.94
N PRO A 583 15.23 -23.45 -5.06
CA PRO A 583 14.96 -24.78 -5.63
C PRO A 583 13.83 -25.51 -4.92
N ARG A 584 12.95 -26.18 -5.65
CA ARG A 584 11.82 -27.00 -5.13
C ARG A 584 10.80 -26.22 -4.28
N HIS A 585 10.66 -24.90 -4.47
CA HIS A 585 9.68 -24.08 -3.75
C HIS A 585 8.55 -23.56 -4.65
N GLU A 586 8.41 -24.06 -5.87
CA GLU A 586 7.44 -23.59 -6.85
C GLU A 586 6.00 -23.74 -6.36
N ILE A 587 5.68 -24.84 -5.64
CA ILE A 587 4.34 -25.01 -5.04
C ILE A 587 4.05 -23.90 -4.03
N ALA A 588 5.02 -23.57 -3.17
CA ALA A 588 4.87 -22.51 -2.19
C ALA A 588 4.74 -21.13 -2.87
N GLN A 589 5.58 -20.85 -3.88
CA GLN A 589 5.52 -19.64 -4.67
C GLN A 589 4.14 -19.43 -5.32
N ALA A 590 3.62 -20.43 -6.02
CA ALA A 590 2.34 -20.34 -6.70
C ALA A 590 1.15 -20.26 -5.73
N SER A 591 1.23 -20.97 -4.61
CA SER A 591 0.21 -20.94 -3.55
C SER A 591 0.10 -19.55 -2.89
N GLU A 592 1.24 -18.93 -2.59
CA GLU A 592 1.28 -17.56 -2.06
C GLU A 592 0.78 -16.55 -3.10
N LEU A 593 1.15 -16.72 -4.38
CA LEU A 593 0.63 -15.88 -5.45
C LEU A 593 -0.88 -16.03 -5.64
N LEU A 594 -1.42 -17.23 -5.56
CA LEU A 594 -2.84 -17.50 -5.65
C LEU A 594 -3.60 -16.79 -4.52
N GLN A 595 -3.14 -16.93 -3.28
CA GLN A 595 -3.74 -16.23 -2.14
C GLN A 595 -3.67 -14.71 -2.32
N SER A 596 -2.53 -14.18 -2.77
CA SER A 596 -2.40 -12.76 -3.13
C SER A 596 -3.43 -12.33 -4.18
N LYS A 597 -3.59 -13.10 -5.26
CA LYS A 597 -4.58 -12.82 -6.32
C LYS A 597 -6.01 -12.85 -5.80
N LEU A 598 -6.37 -13.80 -4.95
CA LEU A 598 -7.73 -13.90 -4.40
C LEU A 598 -8.04 -12.75 -3.43
N LEU A 599 -7.08 -12.37 -2.58
CA LEU A 599 -7.25 -11.34 -1.55
C LEU A 599 -7.12 -9.91 -2.09
N GLN A 600 -6.43 -9.70 -3.23
CA GLN A 600 -6.17 -8.34 -3.71
C GLN A 600 -7.46 -7.55 -4.00
N PRO A 601 -7.49 -6.25 -3.65
CA PRO A 601 -8.52 -5.35 -4.16
C PRO A 601 -8.35 -5.14 -5.67
N LEU A 602 -9.31 -4.48 -6.32
CA LEU A 602 -9.16 -4.05 -7.72
C LEU A 602 -7.81 -3.34 -7.93
N ASN A 603 -6.99 -3.90 -8.80
CA ASN A 603 -5.61 -3.47 -9.01
C ASN A 603 -5.32 -3.21 -10.51
N VAL A 604 -4.44 -2.24 -10.75
CA VAL A 604 -3.99 -1.82 -12.10
C VAL A 604 -2.55 -2.23 -12.34
N THR A 605 -1.87 -2.75 -11.32
CA THR A 605 -0.51 -3.28 -11.46
C THR A 605 -0.58 -4.51 -12.36
N PRO A 606 0.14 -4.53 -13.50
CA PRO A 606 0.20 -5.71 -14.35
C PRO A 606 0.76 -6.90 -13.56
N ILE A 607 0.12 -8.06 -13.66
CA ILE A 607 0.69 -9.31 -13.16
C ILE A 607 1.35 -9.99 -14.36
N GLN A 608 2.65 -10.21 -14.25
CA GLN A 608 3.45 -10.87 -15.26
C GLN A 608 3.03 -12.35 -15.41
N ALA A 609 2.94 -12.82 -16.65
CA ALA A 609 2.53 -14.18 -16.99
C ALA A 609 3.54 -15.21 -16.46
N SER A 610 4.84 -14.90 -16.52
CA SER A 610 5.90 -15.77 -16.01
C SER A 610 5.76 -16.06 -14.52
N ILE A 611 5.47 -15.04 -13.71
CA ILE A 611 5.35 -15.19 -12.27
C ILE A 611 4.10 -16.00 -11.89
N ALA A 612 3.09 -15.99 -12.74
CA ALA A 612 1.89 -16.78 -12.55
C ALA A 612 2.09 -18.27 -12.84
N ALA A 613 3.06 -18.61 -13.69
CA ALA A 613 3.38 -19.98 -14.08
C ALA A 613 4.34 -20.65 -13.09
N THR A 614 4.27 -21.98 -13.06
CA THR A 614 5.18 -22.85 -12.31
C THR A 614 6.09 -23.61 -13.27
N ASP A 615 7.19 -24.17 -12.75
CA ASP A 615 8.08 -25.06 -13.51
C ASP A 615 8.69 -24.41 -14.76
N LEU A 616 9.08 -23.13 -14.64
CA LEU A 616 9.76 -22.40 -15.72
C LEU A 616 11.14 -22.98 -16.03
N GLN A 617 11.82 -23.53 -15.03
CA GLN A 617 13.19 -24.05 -15.11
C GLN A 617 14.19 -23.10 -15.81
N ILE A 618 14.01 -21.80 -15.59
CA ILE A 618 14.95 -20.76 -16.01
C ILE A 618 15.84 -20.46 -14.82
N LEU A 619 17.16 -20.51 -15.02
CA LEU A 619 18.13 -20.25 -13.97
C LEU A 619 17.94 -18.88 -13.33
N GLU A 620 18.26 -18.79 -12.04
CA GLU A 620 17.97 -17.60 -11.25
C GLU A 620 18.61 -16.35 -11.86
N GLY A 621 17.78 -15.33 -12.06
CA GLY A 621 18.22 -14.07 -12.63
C GLY A 621 18.47 -14.12 -14.14
N LEU A 622 18.07 -15.18 -14.85
CA LEU A 622 18.12 -15.29 -16.32
C LEU A 622 16.77 -15.19 -17.02
N GLY A 623 15.66 -14.98 -16.31
CA GLY A 623 14.37 -14.65 -16.95
C GLY A 623 14.30 -13.19 -17.42
N PRO A 624 13.43 -12.84 -18.40
CA PRO A 624 13.21 -11.44 -18.80
C PRO A 624 12.63 -10.58 -17.68
N THR A 625 12.03 -11.20 -16.68
CA THR A 625 11.40 -10.53 -15.55
C THR A 625 12.27 -10.59 -14.30
N LEU A 626 12.42 -9.44 -13.64
CA LEU A 626 12.98 -9.38 -12.29
C LEU A 626 11.84 -9.59 -11.28
N PRO A 627 11.92 -10.63 -10.43
CA PRO A 627 11.13 -10.66 -9.21
C PRO A 627 11.34 -9.34 -8.47
N SER A 628 10.29 -8.75 -7.91
CA SER A 628 10.32 -7.42 -7.27
C SER A 628 10.36 -6.17 -8.19
N PHE A 629 10.14 -6.26 -9.51
CA PHE A 629 9.86 -5.07 -10.34
C PHE A 629 8.44 -4.51 -10.10
N ASN A 630 8.07 -4.35 -8.84
CA ASN A 630 6.84 -3.68 -8.38
C ASN A 630 7.17 -2.38 -7.63
N GLU A 631 8.42 -1.91 -7.72
CA GLU A 631 8.85 -0.66 -7.08
C GLU A 631 8.14 0.57 -7.67
N PHE A 632 7.67 0.50 -8.91
CA PHE A 632 6.96 1.61 -9.58
C PHE A 632 5.43 1.54 -9.43
N ASN A 633 4.92 0.73 -8.50
CA ASN A 633 3.49 0.65 -8.25
C ASN A 633 2.92 2.01 -7.82
N PRO A 634 1.71 2.35 -8.29
CA PRO A 634 1.07 3.59 -7.88
C PRO A 634 0.68 3.55 -6.41
N LEU A 635 0.87 4.67 -5.71
CA LEU A 635 0.40 4.93 -4.35
C LEU A 635 -1.08 5.33 -4.31
N LEU A 636 -1.67 5.70 -5.45
CA LEU A 636 -3.09 6.02 -5.60
C LEU A 636 -3.71 5.22 -6.76
N LEU A 637 -4.77 4.47 -6.44
CA LEU A 637 -5.53 3.72 -7.43
C LEU A 637 -6.33 4.68 -8.33
N ARG A 638 -6.17 4.54 -9.66
CA ARG A 638 -6.91 5.34 -10.65
C ARG A 638 -7.30 4.51 -11.86
N GLU A 639 -8.39 4.91 -12.51
CA GLU A 639 -8.78 4.36 -13.81
C GLU A 639 -7.71 4.69 -14.85
N ARG A 640 -7.00 3.67 -15.32
CA ARG A 640 -5.99 3.81 -16.37
C ARG A 640 -5.75 2.45 -17.01
N VAL A 641 -5.08 2.48 -18.14
CA VAL A 641 -4.38 1.34 -18.70
C VAL A 641 -2.92 1.44 -18.28
N ALA A 642 -2.30 0.34 -17.91
CA ALA A 642 -0.87 0.25 -17.65
C ALA A 642 -0.27 -0.83 -18.55
N VAL A 643 0.95 -0.59 -19.02
CA VAL A 643 1.70 -1.55 -19.83
C VAL A 643 3.06 -1.76 -19.21
N GLN A 644 3.44 -3.00 -19.06
CA GLN A 644 4.79 -3.39 -18.71
C GLN A 644 5.35 -4.28 -19.81
N ALA A 645 6.58 -3.99 -20.23
CA ALA A 645 7.28 -4.77 -21.24
C ALA A 645 8.71 -5.02 -20.77
N SER A 646 9.14 -6.27 -20.81
CA SER A 646 10.49 -6.69 -20.49
C SER A 646 11.10 -7.42 -21.69
N GLY A 647 12.39 -7.20 -21.93
CA GLY A 647 13.18 -7.94 -22.89
C GLY A 647 14.52 -8.35 -22.30
N LEU A 648 15.00 -9.51 -22.70
CA LEU A 648 16.28 -10.10 -22.33
C LEU A 648 16.99 -10.59 -23.58
N VAL A 649 18.28 -10.30 -23.66
CA VAL A 649 19.21 -10.95 -24.57
C VAL A 649 20.40 -11.46 -23.76
N ALA A 650 20.85 -12.68 -24.02
CA ALA A 650 22.06 -13.21 -23.39
C ALA A 650 22.90 -14.01 -24.40
N GLY A 651 24.04 -14.55 -23.95
CA GLY A 651 24.82 -15.53 -24.72
C GLY A 651 24.01 -16.80 -24.99
N ASN A 652 24.57 -17.74 -25.76
CA ASN A 652 23.91 -19.02 -26.12
C ASN A 652 22.55 -18.82 -26.82
N ASP A 653 22.51 -17.82 -27.70
CA ASP A 653 21.33 -17.41 -28.47
C ASP A 653 20.04 -17.25 -27.62
N THR A 654 20.20 -16.85 -26.35
CA THR A 654 19.07 -16.64 -25.44
C THR A 654 18.31 -15.35 -25.77
N LEU A 655 16.99 -15.48 -25.95
CA LEU A 655 16.03 -14.40 -26.08
C LEU A 655 14.89 -14.60 -25.08
N GLY A 656 14.49 -13.54 -24.39
CA GLY A 656 13.29 -13.56 -23.56
C GLY A 656 12.49 -12.28 -23.71
N GLU A 657 11.18 -12.40 -23.75
CA GLU A 657 10.27 -11.26 -23.76
C GLU A 657 9.07 -11.49 -22.86
N GLU A 658 8.54 -10.39 -22.31
CA GLU A 658 7.31 -10.43 -21.55
C GLU A 658 6.55 -9.12 -21.70
N VAL A 659 5.27 -9.21 -22.03
CA VAL A 659 4.37 -8.06 -22.14
C VAL A 659 3.14 -8.32 -21.26
N ALA A 660 2.86 -7.37 -20.37
CA ALA A 660 1.67 -7.39 -19.54
C ALA A 660 0.89 -6.07 -19.73
N LEU A 661 -0.39 -6.21 -20.08
CA LEU A 661 -1.34 -5.12 -20.26
C LEU A 661 -2.43 -5.25 -19.22
N SER A 662 -2.58 -4.23 -18.37
CA SER A 662 -3.63 -4.21 -17.35
C SER A 662 -4.45 -2.93 -17.41
N GLY A 663 -5.66 -2.99 -16.86
CA GLY A 663 -6.48 -1.80 -16.74
C GLY A 663 -7.56 -1.91 -15.69
N ILE A 664 -7.97 -0.76 -15.16
CA ILE A 664 -9.15 -0.64 -14.29
C ILE A 664 -10.12 0.35 -14.88
N ARG A 665 -11.40 0.00 -14.85
CA ARG A 665 -12.51 0.91 -15.10
C ARG A 665 -13.67 0.59 -14.16
N ASP A 666 -14.13 1.59 -13.41
CA ASP A 666 -15.19 1.44 -12.41
C ASP A 666 -14.92 0.27 -11.45
N ARG A 667 -15.73 -0.79 -11.53
CA ARG A 667 -15.69 -2.00 -10.69
C ARG A 667 -15.04 -3.22 -11.38
N PHE A 668 -14.42 -3.01 -12.53
CA PHE A 668 -13.81 -4.06 -13.35
C PHE A 668 -12.31 -3.82 -13.53
N SER A 669 -11.52 -4.87 -13.39
CA SER A 669 -10.11 -4.89 -13.75
C SER A 669 -9.79 -6.09 -14.63
N TYR A 670 -8.82 -5.90 -15.52
CA TYR A 670 -8.33 -6.94 -16.41
C TYR A 670 -6.81 -6.89 -16.49
N ASN A 671 -6.22 -8.03 -16.78
CA ASN A 671 -4.81 -8.21 -17.05
C ASN A 671 -4.63 -9.25 -18.16
N LEU A 672 -3.83 -8.92 -19.16
CA LEU A 672 -3.47 -9.78 -20.29
C LEU A 672 -1.95 -9.86 -20.34
N GLY A 673 -1.41 -11.07 -20.25
CA GLY A 673 0.02 -11.34 -20.24
C GLY A 673 0.44 -12.27 -21.37
N GLN A 674 1.61 -12.00 -21.94
CA GLN A 674 2.33 -12.91 -22.83
C GLN A 674 3.79 -12.96 -22.37
N PHE A 675 4.35 -14.17 -22.37
CA PHE A 675 5.74 -14.43 -22.07
C PHE A 675 6.29 -15.41 -23.10
N HIS A 676 7.50 -15.16 -23.56
CA HIS A 676 8.28 -16.04 -24.42
C HIS A 676 9.72 -16.10 -23.92
N TYR A 677 10.31 -17.29 -23.90
CA TYR A 677 11.72 -17.50 -23.58
C TYR A 677 12.28 -18.63 -24.44
N GLU A 678 13.42 -18.39 -25.07
CA GLU A 678 14.13 -19.33 -25.93
C GLU A 678 15.63 -19.27 -25.61
N SER A 679 16.30 -20.42 -25.56
CA SER A 679 17.76 -20.51 -25.44
C SER A 679 18.26 -21.85 -25.96
N ASP A 680 19.45 -21.86 -26.55
CA ASP A 680 20.15 -23.09 -26.96
C ASP A 680 20.79 -23.85 -25.78
N GLY A 681 20.77 -23.27 -24.58
CA GLY A 681 21.43 -23.82 -23.40
C GLY A 681 22.96 -23.69 -23.47
N PHE A 682 23.66 -24.23 -22.48
CA PHE A 682 25.13 -24.17 -22.41
C PHE A 682 25.81 -25.49 -22.81
N ARG A 683 25.04 -26.57 -22.93
CA ARG A 683 25.53 -27.90 -23.35
C ARG A 683 24.71 -28.44 -24.51
N ALA A 684 25.18 -29.52 -25.16
CA ALA A 684 24.44 -30.16 -26.24
C ALA A 684 23.06 -30.66 -25.74
N ASN A 685 22.01 -30.44 -26.53
CA ASN A 685 20.64 -30.83 -26.21
C ASN A 685 20.15 -30.23 -24.87
N ASN A 686 20.48 -28.97 -24.60
CA ASN A 686 20.07 -28.23 -23.39
C ASN A 686 19.19 -27.03 -23.70
N ASP A 687 18.56 -27.04 -24.87
CA ASP A 687 17.71 -25.96 -25.32
C ASP A 687 16.37 -25.95 -24.58
N LEU A 688 15.78 -24.76 -24.46
CA LEU A 688 14.54 -24.52 -23.75
C LEU A 688 13.73 -23.45 -24.47
N GLU A 689 12.49 -23.79 -24.82
CA GLU A 689 11.49 -22.89 -25.38
C GLU A 689 10.23 -22.91 -24.51
N ILE A 690 9.73 -21.73 -24.12
CA ILE A 690 8.54 -21.56 -23.28
C ILE A 690 7.68 -20.42 -23.82
N ASP A 691 6.41 -20.69 -24.03
CA ASP A 691 5.36 -19.69 -24.31
C ASP A 691 4.27 -19.74 -23.24
N ILE A 692 3.91 -18.58 -22.68
CA ILE A 692 2.79 -18.45 -21.76
C ILE A 692 1.87 -17.32 -22.20
N TYR A 693 0.57 -17.61 -22.22
CA TYR A 693 -0.49 -16.63 -22.44
C TYR A 693 -1.45 -16.66 -21.27
N ASP A 694 -1.69 -15.51 -20.64
CA ASP A 694 -2.53 -15.39 -19.45
C ASP A 694 -3.57 -14.27 -19.64
N ALA A 695 -4.83 -14.57 -19.29
CA ALA A 695 -5.93 -13.63 -19.30
C ALA A 695 -6.67 -13.70 -17.97
N PHE A 696 -6.50 -12.67 -17.15
CA PHE A 696 -7.10 -12.54 -15.83
C PHE A 696 -8.10 -11.38 -15.79
N VAL A 697 -9.26 -11.60 -15.20
CA VAL A 697 -10.27 -10.56 -14.97
C VAL A 697 -10.82 -10.64 -13.55
N GLN A 698 -11.14 -9.48 -12.97
CA GLN A 698 -11.74 -9.36 -11.65
C GLN A 698 -12.90 -8.35 -11.70
N PHE A 699 -14.01 -8.72 -11.05
CA PHE A 699 -15.19 -7.88 -10.93
C PHE A 699 -15.61 -7.72 -9.47
N GLN A 700 -15.74 -6.47 -9.03
CA GLN A 700 -16.20 -6.13 -7.68
C GLN A 700 -17.74 -6.05 -7.68
N LEU A 701 -18.41 -7.15 -7.30
CA LEU A 701 -19.88 -7.22 -7.23
C LEU A 701 -20.44 -6.24 -6.20
N ARG A 702 -19.81 -6.21 -5.01
CA ARG A 702 -20.10 -5.33 -3.87
C ARG A 702 -18.79 -4.92 -3.23
N PRO A 703 -18.71 -3.85 -2.42
CA PRO A 703 -17.48 -3.46 -1.72
C PRO A 703 -16.81 -4.62 -0.96
N ALA A 704 -17.63 -5.51 -0.41
CA ALA A 704 -17.21 -6.69 0.33
C ALA A 704 -17.09 -7.99 -0.50
N THR A 705 -17.39 -8.00 -1.80
CA THR A 705 -17.42 -9.24 -2.61
C THR A 705 -16.82 -9.01 -3.99
N SER A 706 -15.80 -9.79 -4.34
CA SER A 706 -15.23 -9.85 -5.68
C SER A 706 -15.22 -11.26 -6.24
N VAL A 707 -15.37 -11.37 -7.56
CA VAL A 707 -15.22 -12.61 -8.32
C VAL A 707 -14.12 -12.42 -9.35
N GLN A 708 -13.43 -13.52 -9.66
CA GLN A 708 -12.27 -13.54 -10.55
C GLN A 708 -12.40 -14.68 -11.54
N ALA A 709 -11.85 -14.49 -12.73
CA ALA A 709 -11.69 -15.55 -13.72
C ALA A 709 -10.32 -15.43 -14.39
N GLU A 710 -9.69 -16.58 -14.64
CA GLU A 710 -8.37 -16.67 -15.26
C GLU A 710 -8.40 -17.77 -16.32
N TYR A 711 -7.85 -17.49 -17.50
CA TYR A 711 -7.50 -18.51 -18.49
C TYR A 711 -6.02 -18.42 -18.77
N ARG A 712 -5.33 -19.56 -18.74
CA ARG A 712 -3.90 -19.61 -19.02
C ARG A 712 -3.56 -20.79 -19.92
N ARG A 713 -2.71 -20.52 -20.90
CA ARG A 713 -2.09 -21.52 -21.78
C ARG A 713 -0.58 -21.48 -21.59
N THR A 714 0.04 -22.64 -21.44
CA THR A 714 1.50 -22.80 -21.37
C THR A 714 1.94 -23.86 -22.36
N GLU A 715 2.89 -23.52 -23.21
CA GLU A 715 3.57 -24.45 -24.11
C GLU A 715 5.06 -24.45 -23.76
N ARG A 716 5.64 -25.63 -23.69
CA ARG A 716 7.03 -25.82 -23.33
C ARG A 716 7.62 -26.95 -24.14
N ASP A 717 8.81 -26.71 -24.65
CA ASP A 717 9.62 -27.70 -25.33
C ASP A 717 11.06 -27.58 -24.86
N GLN A 718 11.70 -28.69 -24.52
CA GLN A 718 13.03 -28.67 -23.93
C GLN A 718 13.83 -29.91 -24.28
N GLY A 719 15.15 -29.72 -24.35
CA GLY A 719 16.14 -30.78 -24.23
C GLY A 719 16.34 -31.23 -22.77
N GLU A 720 17.50 -31.79 -22.50
CA GLU A 720 17.94 -32.21 -21.17
C GLU A 720 18.45 -30.99 -20.40
N LEU A 721 17.72 -30.58 -19.35
CA LEU A 721 18.12 -29.45 -18.50
C LEU A 721 18.94 -29.91 -17.30
N ALA A 722 18.56 -31.03 -16.68
CA ALA A 722 19.21 -31.65 -15.53
C ALA A 722 20.76 -31.64 -15.58
N LEU A 723 21.40 -30.88 -14.69
CA LEU A 723 22.86 -30.92 -14.51
C LEU A 723 23.23 -32.01 -13.48
N GLN A 724 23.63 -33.18 -13.97
CA GLN A 724 24.00 -34.33 -13.15
C GLN A 724 25.52 -34.45 -13.01
N PHE A 725 25.98 -34.86 -11.83
CA PHE A 725 27.40 -34.98 -11.51
C PHE A 725 28.04 -36.08 -12.35
N GLY A 726 29.02 -35.76 -13.20
CA GLY A 726 29.73 -36.72 -14.04
C GLY A 726 28.92 -37.35 -15.18
N ALA A 727 27.74 -36.83 -15.52
CA ALA A 727 26.91 -37.34 -16.60
C ALA A 727 27.28 -36.76 -17.98
N GLU A 728 27.21 -37.57 -19.03
CA GLU A 728 27.29 -37.09 -20.41
C GLU A 728 25.89 -36.65 -20.91
N PRO A 729 25.77 -35.53 -21.65
CA PRO A 729 24.49 -35.09 -22.19
C PRO A 729 23.83 -36.16 -23.07
N LEU A 730 22.54 -36.40 -22.84
CA LEU A 730 21.76 -37.33 -23.62
C LEU A 730 21.47 -36.75 -25.02
N PRO A 731 21.92 -37.41 -26.11
CA PRO A 731 21.79 -36.87 -27.46
C PRO A 731 20.35 -36.90 -28.01
N VAL A 732 19.47 -37.70 -27.40
CA VAL A 732 18.07 -37.86 -27.80
C VAL A 732 17.20 -37.82 -26.55
N PHE A 733 17.19 -36.68 -25.87
CA PHE A 733 16.24 -36.37 -24.82
C PHE A 733 15.38 -35.18 -25.26
N ARG A 734 14.05 -35.34 -25.29
CA ARG A 734 13.11 -34.26 -25.58
C ARG A 734 11.88 -34.36 -24.70
N ARG A 735 11.44 -33.23 -24.16
CA ARG A 735 10.22 -33.14 -23.35
C ARG A 735 9.34 -32.01 -23.86
N GLU A 736 8.13 -32.37 -24.30
CA GLU A 736 7.09 -31.43 -24.72
C GLU A 736 5.98 -31.41 -23.65
N ARG A 737 5.52 -30.21 -23.26
CA ARG A 737 4.36 -30.05 -22.37
C ARG A 737 3.46 -28.93 -22.88
N LYS A 738 2.17 -29.21 -22.98
CA LYS A 738 1.14 -28.19 -23.26
C LYS A 738 0.05 -28.27 -22.21
N SER A 739 -0.32 -27.13 -21.63
CA SER A 739 -1.36 -27.07 -20.61
C SER A 739 -2.28 -25.88 -20.82
N ASP A 740 -3.58 -26.15 -20.72
CA ASP A 740 -4.64 -25.16 -20.71
C ASP A 740 -5.36 -25.21 -19.35
N SER A 741 -5.55 -24.06 -18.71
CA SER A 741 -6.20 -23.97 -17.40
C SER A 741 -7.23 -22.85 -17.34
N VAL A 742 -8.30 -23.10 -16.58
CA VAL A 742 -9.38 -22.14 -16.31
C VAL A 742 -9.65 -22.10 -14.81
N ARG A 743 -9.57 -20.91 -14.21
CA ARG A 743 -9.87 -20.69 -12.80
C ARG A 743 -11.06 -19.76 -12.61
N LEU A 744 -11.88 -20.06 -11.61
CA LEU A 744 -12.86 -19.16 -11.02
C LEU A 744 -12.50 -18.90 -9.54
N GLY A 745 -12.36 -17.64 -9.17
CA GLY A 745 -12.04 -17.20 -7.82
C GLY A 745 -13.18 -16.41 -7.17
N LEU A 746 -13.31 -16.55 -5.85
CA LEU A 746 -14.24 -15.79 -5.02
C LEU A 746 -13.50 -15.21 -3.82
N HIS A 747 -13.79 -13.96 -3.48
CA HIS A 747 -13.40 -13.36 -2.21
C HIS A 747 -14.60 -12.59 -1.63
N HIS A 748 -14.91 -12.85 -0.36
CA HIS A 748 -15.93 -12.15 0.39
C HIS A 748 -15.49 -11.78 1.82
N THR A 749 -15.58 -10.50 2.16
CA THR A 749 -15.35 -9.98 3.51
C THR A 749 -16.68 -9.83 4.26
N PHE A 750 -16.90 -10.61 5.31
CA PHE A 750 -18.09 -10.43 6.17
C PHE A 750 -17.93 -9.25 7.13
N SER A 751 -16.69 -9.05 7.59
CA SER A 751 -16.27 -7.96 8.48
C SER A 751 -14.73 -7.84 8.42
N PRO A 752 -14.12 -6.78 8.96
CA PRO A 752 -12.66 -6.69 9.08
C PRO A 752 -12.01 -7.86 9.83
N SER A 753 -12.78 -8.67 10.57
CA SER A 753 -12.30 -9.83 11.31
C SER A 753 -12.67 -11.18 10.68
N SER A 754 -13.30 -11.21 9.50
CA SER A 754 -13.82 -12.45 8.91
C SER A 754 -13.93 -12.34 7.38
N GLU A 755 -13.12 -13.14 6.68
CA GLU A 755 -13.01 -13.19 5.23
C GLU A 755 -13.08 -14.62 4.71
N LEU A 756 -13.60 -14.80 3.50
CA LEU A 756 -13.72 -16.10 2.83
C LEU A 756 -13.14 -15.99 1.42
N ILE A 757 -12.22 -16.88 1.09
CA ILE A 757 -11.68 -17.04 -0.27
C ILE A 757 -11.99 -18.44 -0.79
N GLY A 758 -12.21 -18.55 -2.11
CA GLY A 758 -12.46 -19.83 -2.76
C GLY A 758 -11.89 -19.85 -4.17
N SER A 759 -11.48 -21.04 -4.61
CA SER A 759 -10.88 -21.28 -5.92
C SER A 759 -11.43 -22.57 -6.53
N VAL A 760 -11.81 -22.51 -7.80
CA VAL A 760 -12.10 -23.69 -8.62
C VAL A 760 -11.20 -23.61 -9.84
N LEU A 761 -10.36 -24.62 -10.03
CA LEU A 761 -9.40 -24.70 -11.12
C LEU A 761 -9.66 -25.98 -11.93
N TYR A 762 -9.79 -25.85 -13.24
CA TYR A 762 -9.76 -26.96 -14.18
C TYR A 762 -8.48 -26.85 -15.02
N GLN A 763 -7.81 -27.97 -15.25
CA GLN A 763 -6.60 -28.02 -16.05
C GLN A 763 -6.59 -29.25 -16.94
N ASP A 764 -6.23 -29.05 -18.21
CA ASP A 764 -5.95 -30.07 -19.21
C ASP A 764 -4.48 -29.97 -19.59
N GLN A 765 -3.79 -31.10 -19.70
CA GLN A 765 -2.37 -31.15 -19.98
C GLN A 765 -2.00 -32.37 -20.82
N SER A 766 -1.24 -32.13 -21.89
CA SER A 766 -0.52 -33.16 -22.63
C SER A 766 0.97 -33.07 -22.35
N PHE A 767 1.60 -34.23 -22.19
CA PHE A 767 3.02 -34.37 -21.89
C PHE A 767 3.61 -35.47 -22.74
N LYS A 768 4.74 -35.19 -23.38
CA LYS A 768 5.52 -36.19 -24.10
C LYS A 768 6.96 -36.13 -23.67
N GLU A 769 7.56 -37.30 -23.48
CA GLU A 769 8.98 -37.43 -23.22
C GLU A 769 9.54 -38.52 -24.12
N ARG A 770 10.73 -38.25 -24.65
CA ARG A 770 11.45 -39.12 -25.56
C ARG A 770 12.88 -39.16 -25.07
N GLU A 771 13.35 -40.34 -24.68
CA GLU A 771 14.71 -40.54 -24.19
C GLU A 771 15.35 -41.73 -24.92
N ARG A 772 16.56 -41.56 -25.46
CA ARG A 772 17.41 -42.67 -25.91
C ARG A 772 18.82 -42.51 -25.38
N ARG A 773 19.30 -43.59 -24.80
CA ARG A 773 20.68 -43.82 -24.39
C ARG A 773 21.30 -44.89 -25.28
N ARG A 774 22.57 -45.21 -25.00
CA ARG A 774 23.32 -46.21 -25.75
C ARG A 774 22.68 -47.61 -25.71
N THR A 775 22.14 -48.02 -24.57
CA THR A 775 21.67 -49.40 -24.30
C THR A 775 20.18 -49.49 -23.98
N GLN A 776 19.53 -48.35 -23.72
CA GLN A 776 18.13 -48.29 -23.32
C GLN A 776 17.48 -46.93 -23.66
N GLY A 777 16.17 -46.83 -23.55
CA GLY A 777 15.43 -45.57 -23.70
C GLY A 777 13.93 -45.78 -23.51
N PHE A 778 13.15 -44.71 -23.60
CA PHE A 778 11.69 -44.81 -23.61
C PHE A 778 11.02 -43.66 -24.34
N ASP A 779 9.81 -43.92 -24.82
CA ASP A 779 8.84 -42.92 -25.24
C ASP A 779 7.68 -42.95 -24.27
N LEU A 780 7.29 -41.79 -23.76
CA LEU A 780 6.19 -41.62 -22.83
C LEU A 780 5.26 -40.55 -23.37
N ASP A 781 3.99 -40.90 -23.55
CA ASP A 781 2.90 -39.95 -23.79
C ASP A 781 1.94 -39.99 -22.61
N ARG A 782 1.58 -38.83 -22.08
CA ARG A 782 0.70 -38.72 -20.93
C ARG A 782 -0.27 -37.57 -21.09
N ASP A 783 -1.55 -37.88 -21.08
CA ASP A 783 -2.64 -36.90 -21.07
C ASP A 783 -3.26 -36.90 -19.66
N ARG A 784 -3.52 -35.69 -19.14
CA ARG A 784 -4.02 -35.46 -17.79
C ARG A 784 -5.07 -34.37 -17.79
N ASP A 785 -6.21 -34.64 -17.19
CA ASP A 785 -7.25 -33.62 -16.98
C ASP A 785 -7.93 -33.78 -15.63
N GLY A 786 -8.27 -32.65 -15.01
CA GLY A 786 -8.85 -32.69 -13.68
C GLY A 786 -9.26 -31.33 -13.15
N PHE A 787 -9.80 -31.32 -11.95
CA PHE A 787 -10.16 -30.10 -11.26
C PHE A 787 -9.81 -30.12 -9.78
N THR A 788 -9.60 -28.92 -9.24
CA THR A 788 -9.41 -28.67 -7.82
C THR A 788 -10.46 -27.67 -7.34
N VAL A 789 -11.07 -27.96 -6.18
CA VAL A 789 -11.99 -27.08 -5.46
C VAL A 789 -11.43 -26.82 -4.08
N GLU A 790 -11.26 -25.54 -3.75
CA GLU A 790 -10.78 -25.10 -2.44
C GLU A 790 -11.63 -23.97 -1.88
N LEU A 791 -11.80 -23.98 -0.56
CA LEU A 791 -12.45 -22.93 0.19
C LEU A 791 -11.70 -22.72 1.50
N GLN A 792 -11.47 -21.46 1.86
CA GLN A 792 -10.79 -21.08 3.09
C GLN A 792 -11.49 -19.90 3.76
N HIS A 793 -11.66 -20.01 5.08
CA HIS A 793 -12.17 -18.98 5.96
C HIS A 793 -11.02 -18.45 6.83
N LEU A 794 -10.89 -17.13 6.86
CA LEU A 794 -9.93 -16.37 7.65
C LEU A 794 -10.72 -15.66 8.75
N ALA A 795 -10.55 -16.09 10.00
CA ALA A 795 -11.15 -15.45 11.17
C ALA A 795 -10.04 -14.81 12.01
N ARG A 796 -10.12 -13.49 12.21
CA ARG A 796 -9.10 -12.71 12.93
C ARG A 796 -9.65 -12.15 14.24
N SER A 797 -8.80 -11.99 15.24
CA SER A 797 -9.13 -11.29 16.48
C SER A 797 -7.87 -10.68 17.09
N GLU A 798 -7.99 -9.90 18.16
CA GLU A 798 -6.82 -9.22 18.75
C GLU A 798 -5.71 -10.16 19.25
N ARG A 799 -6.01 -11.44 19.53
CA ARG A 799 -5.04 -12.42 20.09
C ARG A 799 -5.08 -13.80 19.45
N LEU A 800 -6.04 -14.05 18.57
CA LEU A 800 -6.26 -15.35 17.96
C LEU A 800 -6.69 -15.17 16.51
N ASP A 801 -5.85 -15.64 15.59
CA ASP A 801 -6.19 -15.76 14.18
C ASP A 801 -6.35 -17.24 13.84
N VAL A 802 -7.42 -17.57 13.11
CA VAL A 802 -7.76 -18.92 12.71
C VAL A 802 -7.95 -18.97 11.21
N VAL A 803 -7.18 -19.83 10.56
CA VAL A 803 -7.31 -20.15 9.14
C VAL A 803 -7.85 -21.57 9.03
N SER A 804 -9.00 -21.76 8.39
CA SER A 804 -9.60 -23.08 8.17
C SER A 804 -10.00 -23.25 6.73
N GLY A 805 -9.72 -24.40 6.14
CA GLY A 805 -10.11 -24.65 4.76
C GLY A 805 -10.23 -26.11 4.42
N PHE A 806 -10.78 -26.36 3.24
CA PHE A 806 -10.83 -27.70 2.65
C PHE A 806 -10.33 -27.65 1.22
N ARG A 807 -9.78 -28.78 0.77
CA ARG A 807 -9.38 -29.06 -0.60
C ARG A 807 -10.01 -30.36 -1.07
N TYR A 808 -10.53 -30.36 -2.28
CA TYR A 808 -10.91 -31.55 -3.03
C TYR A 808 -10.28 -31.47 -4.41
N LEU A 809 -9.59 -32.53 -4.81
CA LEU A 809 -8.92 -32.64 -6.08
C LEU A 809 -9.28 -33.98 -6.71
N ASP A 810 -9.57 -33.94 -8.00
CA ASP A 810 -9.88 -35.09 -8.83
C ASP A 810 -9.14 -34.96 -10.16
N LEU A 811 -8.36 -35.97 -10.52
CA LEU A 811 -7.47 -35.96 -11.66
C LEU A 811 -7.47 -37.33 -12.32
N ASP A 812 -7.74 -37.35 -13.62
CA ASP A 812 -7.57 -38.53 -14.45
C ASP A 812 -6.26 -38.41 -15.27
N SER A 813 -5.56 -39.52 -15.42
CA SER A 813 -4.33 -39.62 -16.19
C SER A 813 -4.36 -40.84 -17.10
N GLU A 814 -4.09 -40.63 -18.38
CA GLU A 814 -3.82 -41.70 -19.35
C GLU A 814 -2.34 -41.68 -19.75
N ARG A 815 -1.68 -42.82 -19.63
CA ARG A 815 -0.25 -43.00 -19.90
C ARG A 815 -0.04 -44.08 -20.95
N ARG A 816 0.72 -43.76 -21.99
CA ARG A 816 1.21 -44.72 -23.00
C ARG A 816 2.73 -44.69 -22.99
N GLN A 817 3.36 -45.86 -22.94
CA GLN A 817 4.82 -45.94 -22.87
C GLN A 817 5.37 -47.05 -23.77
N VAL A 818 6.50 -46.77 -24.41
CA VAL A 818 7.29 -47.73 -25.17
C VAL A 818 8.69 -47.70 -24.62
N LEU A 819 9.18 -48.84 -24.10
CA LEU A 819 10.56 -48.99 -23.68
C LEU A 819 11.42 -49.39 -24.87
N PHE A 820 12.68 -48.99 -24.87
CA PHE A 820 13.68 -49.41 -25.85
C PHE A 820 14.80 -50.07 -25.07
N VAL A 821 15.13 -51.31 -25.42
CA VAL A 821 16.17 -52.08 -24.72
C VAL A 821 17.09 -52.74 -25.73
N GLU A 822 18.38 -52.78 -25.40
CA GLU A 822 19.35 -53.58 -26.11
C GLU A 822 19.18 -55.06 -25.70
N ILE A 823 18.94 -55.93 -26.69
CA ILE A 823 18.93 -57.37 -26.48
C ILE A 823 20.23 -57.94 -27.05
N PRO A 824 20.97 -58.78 -26.29
CA PRO A 824 22.16 -59.44 -26.80
C PRO A 824 21.88 -60.09 -28.16
N PHE A 825 22.80 -59.93 -29.12
CA PHE A 825 22.74 -60.43 -30.51
C PHE A 825 21.95 -59.59 -31.54
N PHE A 826 21.29 -58.49 -31.14
CA PHE A 826 20.70 -57.52 -32.08
C PHE A 826 21.46 -56.19 -32.04
N PRO A 827 21.82 -55.59 -33.19
CA PRO A 827 22.60 -54.35 -33.21
C PRO A 827 21.78 -53.07 -32.95
N ASP A 828 20.44 -53.14 -32.98
CA ASP A 828 19.54 -51.99 -32.82
C ASP A 828 18.66 -52.15 -31.56
N LEU A 829 18.28 -51.03 -30.94
CA LEU A 829 17.33 -51.01 -29.81
C LEU A 829 15.94 -51.50 -30.25
N ILE A 830 15.36 -52.43 -29.50
CA ILE A 830 14.06 -53.02 -29.81
C ILE A 830 12.97 -52.32 -28.99
N PRO A 831 11.88 -51.83 -29.63
CA PRO A 831 10.74 -51.26 -28.93
C PRO A 831 9.92 -52.36 -28.22
N VAL A 832 9.69 -52.18 -26.93
CA VAL A 832 8.87 -53.01 -26.05
C VAL A 832 7.70 -52.15 -25.56
N PRO A 833 6.50 -52.28 -26.16
CA PRO A 833 5.33 -51.52 -25.72
C PRO A 833 4.93 -51.96 -24.31
N VAL A 834 4.71 -50.98 -23.44
CA VAL A 834 4.12 -51.18 -22.10
C VAL A 834 2.60 -51.01 -22.25
N PRO A 835 1.77 -51.83 -21.59
CA PRO A 835 0.31 -51.65 -21.63
C PRO A 835 -0.10 -50.24 -21.22
N ASP A 836 -1.01 -49.63 -21.97
CA ASP A 836 -1.60 -48.33 -21.62
C ASP A 836 -2.18 -48.39 -20.20
N GLN A 837 -1.84 -47.38 -19.40
CA GLN A 837 -2.30 -47.26 -18.02
C GLN A 837 -3.26 -46.08 -17.91
N ARG A 838 -4.37 -46.31 -17.20
CA ARG A 838 -5.29 -45.25 -16.79
C ARG A 838 -5.36 -45.25 -15.28
N GLU A 839 -5.14 -44.09 -14.69
CA GLU A 839 -5.14 -43.89 -13.24
C GLU A 839 -5.98 -42.68 -12.90
N SER A 840 -6.75 -42.78 -11.81
CA SER A 840 -7.36 -41.62 -11.19
C SER A 840 -6.64 -41.29 -9.88
N LEU A 841 -6.53 -40.01 -9.58
CA LEU A 841 -5.94 -39.47 -8.38
C LEU A 841 -6.98 -38.58 -7.69
N VAL A 842 -7.23 -38.89 -6.42
CA VAL A 842 -8.13 -38.12 -5.57
C VAL A 842 -7.38 -37.68 -4.33
N ASN A 843 -7.31 -36.37 -4.09
CA ASN A 843 -6.78 -35.80 -2.86
C ASN A 843 -7.87 -35.01 -2.13
N LYS A 844 -7.97 -35.22 -0.82
CA LYS A 844 -8.88 -34.49 0.06
C LYS A 844 -8.09 -34.00 1.26
N ALA A 845 -8.25 -32.73 1.60
CA ALA A 845 -7.70 -32.19 2.83
C ALA A 845 -8.73 -31.34 3.55
N LEU A 846 -8.76 -31.43 4.88
CA LEU A 846 -9.42 -30.49 5.77
C LEU A 846 -8.36 -30.02 6.75
N TYR A 847 -8.15 -28.71 6.84
CA TYR A 847 -7.11 -28.15 7.69
C TYR A 847 -7.61 -26.98 8.52
N THR A 848 -6.98 -26.81 9.68
CA THR A 848 -7.16 -25.65 10.55
C THR A 848 -5.81 -25.26 11.15
N TYR A 849 -5.54 -23.96 11.16
CA TYR A 849 -4.37 -23.33 11.78
C TYR A 849 -4.85 -22.24 12.72
N ALA A 850 -4.20 -22.12 13.87
CA ALA A 850 -4.49 -21.11 14.88
C ALA A 850 -3.18 -20.46 15.35
N ASN A 851 -3.10 -19.14 15.20
CA ASN A 851 -2.01 -18.30 15.71
C ASN A 851 -2.47 -17.64 17.00
N PHE A 852 -1.85 -17.99 18.12
CA PHE A 852 -2.15 -17.47 19.45
C PHE A 852 -1.10 -16.43 19.86
N GLY A 853 -1.49 -15.16 19.93
CA GLY A 853 -0.70 -14.11 20.59
C GLY A 853 -0.82 -14.24 22.11
N VAL A 854 -0.01 -15.11 22.71
CA VAL A 854 -0.05 -15.41 24.15
C VAL A 854 0.42 -14.21 24.96
N LEU A 855 1.48 -13.56 24.46
CA LEU A 855 2.02 -12.28 24.93
C LEU A 855 2.27 -11.41 23.69
N ASP A 856 2.54 -10.11 23.89
CA ASP A 856 2.83 -9.20 22.77
C ASP A 856 4.11 -9.62 22.00
N ASP A 857 5.01 -10.37 22.64
CA ASP A 857 6.28 -10.86 22.11
C ASP A 857 6.30 -12.38 21.84
N LEU A 858 5.20 -13.11 22.06
CA LEU A 858 5.17 -14.57 21.90
C LEU A 858 3.92 -15.04 21.16
N THR A 859 4.14 -15.58 19.96
CA THR A 859 3.11 -16.23 19.14
C THR A 859 3.32 -17.75 19.14
N LEU A 860 2.29 -18.50 19.51
CA LEU A 860 2.23 -19.95 19.33
C LEU A 860 1.36 -20.29 18.13
N ILE A 861 1.83 -21.18 17.27
CA ILE A 861 1.10 -21.66 16.10
C ILE A 861 0.74 -23.12 16.35
N ALA A 862 -0.55 -23.46 16.22
CA ALA A 862 -1.01 -24.84 16.26
C ALA A 862 -1.92 -25.10 15.05
N GLY A 863 -1.68 -26.19 14.34
CA GLY A 863 -2.48 -26.60 13.20
C GLY A 863 -2.66 -28.11 13.13
N LEU A 864 -3.67 -28.51 12.37
CA LEU A 864 -4.04 -29.89 12.14
C LEU A 864 -4.58 -30.03 10.72
N GLY A 865 -3.98 -30.93 9.94
CA GLY A 865 -4.51 -31.40 8.65
C GLY A 865 -5.06 -32.81 8.77
N LEU A 866 -6.23 -33.05 8.18
CA LEU A 866 -6.80 -34.37 7.93
C LEU A 866 -6.77 -34.59 6.43
N GLU A 867 -5.93 -35.51 5.97
CA GLU A 867 -5.59 -35.65 4.56
C GLU A 867 -5.82 -37.07 4.08
N SER A 868 -6.34 -37.21 2.87
CA SER A 868 -6.50 -38.48 2.17
C SER A 868 -5.96 -38.33 0.77
N PHE A 869 -5.06 -39.22 0.38
CA PHE A 869 -4.47 -39.27 -0.95
C PHE A 869 -4.63 -40.68 -1.50
N ARG A 870 -5.28 -40.78 -2.66
CA ARG A 870 -5.47 -42.04 -3.38
C ARG A 870 -5.05 -41.88 -4.82
N ARG A 871 -4.25 -42.83 -5.31
CA ARG A 871 -3.82 -42.91 -6.70
C ARG A 871 -3.99 -44.35 -7.18
N GLY A 872 -4.99 -44.58 -8.01
CA GLY A 872 -5.35 -45.92 -8.49
C GLY A 872 -5.42 -46.94 -7.35
N GLN A 873 -4.75 -48.09 -7.51
CA GLN A 873 -4.51 -49.05 -6.44
C GLN A 873 -3.10 -48.95 -5.82
N GLN A 874 -2.22 -48.13 -6.42
CA GLN A 874 -0.81 -48.06 -6.07
C GLN A 874 -0.55 -47.37 -4.73
N ILE A 875 -1.34 -46.33 -4.41
CA ILE A 875 -1.20 -45.54 -3.18
C ILE A 875 -2.58 -45.26 -2.60
N ASP A 876 -2.78 -45.61 -1.33
CA ASP A 876 -3.94 -45.22 -0.51
C ASP A 876 -3.42 -44.83 0.88
N ARG A 877 -3.39 -43.52 1.14
CA ARG A 877 -2.93 -42.94 2.41
C ARG A 877 -4.03 -42.09 3.03
N GLU A 878 -4.24 -42.31 4.32
CA GLU A 878 -5.01 -41.41 5.18
C GLU A 878 -4.09 -40.97 6.32
N GLN A 879 -3.99 -39.66 6.52
CA GLN A 879 -2.99 -39.06 7.39
C GLN A 879 -3.59 -37.94 8.25
N VAL A 880 -3.10 -37.88 9.48
CA VAL A 880 -3.23 -36.71 10.35
C VAL A 880 -1.88 -36.00 10.39
N SER A 881 -1.89 -34.72 10.07
CA SER A 881 -0.72 -33.87 9.91
C SER A 881 -0.72 -32.77 10.98
N PRO A 882 -0.15 -33.03 12.17
CA PRO A 882 -0.04 -32.01 13.22
C PRO A 882 1.00 -30.96 12.82
N LYS A 883 0.74 -29.71 13.21
CA LYS A 883 1.59 -28.56 12.88
C LYS A 883 1.79 -27.72 14.14
N LEU A 884 3.03 -27.54 14.58
CA LEU A 884 3.37 -26.73 15.75
C LEU A 884 4.48 -25.74 15.41
N GLY A 885 4.31 -24.50 15.85
CA GLY A 885 5.27 -23.44 15.65
C GLY A 885 5.33 -22.47 16.83
N VAL A 886 6.46 -21.78 16.97
CA VAL A 886 6.69 -20.72 17.94
C VAL A 886 7.42 -19.60 17.24
N ILE A 887 6.97 -18.37 17.45
CA ILE A 887 7.70 -17.14 17.11
C ILE A 887 7.79 -16.34 18.41
N TRP A 888 9.01 -16.04 18.85
CA TRP A 888 9.28 -15.37 20.10
C TRP A 888 10.24 -14.19 19.87
N GLU A 889 9.87 -13.01 20.35
CA GLU A 889 10.65 -11.79 20.26
C GLU A 889 11.17 -11.38 21.65
N PRO A 890 12.13 -12.12 22.25
CA PRO A 890 12.59 -11.88 23.63
C PRO A 890 13.16 -10.48 23.87
N LEU A 891 13.56 -9.79 22.80
CA LEU A 891 14.08 -8.43 22.76
C LEU A 891 13.52 -7.75 21.49
N ASP A 892 13.36 -6.43 21.50
CA ASP A 892 12.85 -5.64 20.35
C ASP A 892 13.57 -5.89 19.01
N ASP A 893 14.79 -6.42 19.06
CA ASP A 893 15.67 -6.63 17.91
C ASP A 893 16.06 -8.11 17.71
N THR A 894 15.45 -9.05 18.44
CA THR A 894 15.76 -10.50 18.36
C THR A 894 14.50 -11.30 18.10
N VAL A 895 14.47 -12.09 17.03
CA VAL A 895 13.38 -13.03 16.73
C VAL A 895 13.93 -14.45 16.82
N VAL A 896 13.26 -15.31 17.58
CA VAL A 896 13.53 -16.75 17.68
C VAL A 896 12.31 -17.48 17.15
N ARG A 897 12.52 -18.39 16.21
CA ARG A 897 11.44 -19.17 15.59
C ARG A 897 11.77 -20.65 15.61
N ALA A 898 10.77 -21.48 15.85
CA ALA A 898 10.91 -22.92 15.82
C ALA A 898 9.62 -23.59 15.34
N SER A 899 9.74 -24.74 14.68
CA SER A 899 8.59 -25.51 14.22
C SER A 899 8.84 -27.01 14.22
N GLY A 900 7.76 -27.78 14.34
CA GLY A 900 7.73 -29.21 14.10
C GLY A 900 6.39 -29.58 13.49
N PHE A 901 6.38 -30.15 12.29
CA PHE A 901 5.15 -30.49 11.59
C PHE A 901 5.31 -31.66 10.62
N ARG A 902 4.16 -32.24 10.26
CA ARG A 902 4.03 -33.27 9.22
C ARG A 902 3.21 -32.75 8.05
N VAL A 903 3.51 -33.17 6.83
CA VAL A 903 2.81 -32.75 5.60
C VAL A 903 2.69 -33.93 4.64
N LEU A 904 1.57 -34.01 3.91
CA LEU A 904 1.37 -34.94 2.82
C LEU A 904 1.31 -34.17 1.49
N ASN A 905 2.20 -34.48 0.55
CA ASN A 905 2.28 -33.76 -0.72
C ASN A 905 1.09 -34.10 -1.64
N PRO A 906 0.24 -33.14 -2.05
CA PRO A 906 -1.02 -33.45 -2.73
C PRO A 906 -0.90 -33.77 -4.22
N THR A 907 -0.21 -32.97 -5.05
CA THR A 907 0.03 -33.27 -6.48
C THR A 907 0.97 -32.26 -7.14
N THR A 908 1.57 -32.66 -8.26
CA THR A 908 2.44 -31.87 -9.13
C THR A 908 1.76 -31.27 -10.36
N LEU A 909 0.46 -31.54 -10.62
CA LEU A 909 -0.23 -30.98 -11.81
C LEU A 909 -0.62 -29.51 -11.64
N PHE A 910 -1.39 -29.21 -10.59
CA PHE A 910 -1.87 -27.84 -10.34
C PHE A 910 -0.80 -26.99 -9.64
N ARG A 911 0.13 -27.62 -8.90
CA ARG A 911 1.25 -27.01 -8.15
C ARG A 911 0.87 -25.74 -7.36
N GLU A 912 -0.36 -25.69 -6.85
CA GLU A 912 -0.85 -24.57 -6.05
C GLU A 912 -1.97 -25.03 -5.12
N THR A 913 -2.10 -24.35 -3.98
CA THR A 913 -3.16 -24.53 -2.99
C THR A 913 -3.38 -23.23 -2.25
N ILE A 914 -4.55 -23.04 -1.65
CA ILE A 914 -4.77 -21.93 -0.71
C ILE A 914 -4.42 -22.32 0.73
N GLU A 915 -4.00 -23.55 1.01
CA GLU A 915 -3.48 -23.93 2.33
C GLU A 915 -2.24 -23.09 2.71
N PRO A 916 -2.10 -22.63 3.97
CA PRO A 916 -0.90 -21.91 4.41
C PRO A 916 0.39 -22.65 4.03
N THR A 917 1.36 -21.96 3.44
CA THR A 917 2.57 -22.60 2.90
C THR A 917 3.67 -22.81 3.93
N GLN A 918 3.57 -22.20 5.12
CA GLN A 918 4.62 -22.25 6.14
C GLN A 918 4.07 -22.45 7.55
N VAL A 919 4.94 -22.92 8.46
CA VAL A 919 4.72 -22.91 9.92
C VAL A 919 5.92 -22.21 10.57
N ALA A 920 5.69 -21.10 11.28
CA ALA A 920 6.73 -20.26 11.90
C ALA A 920 7.89 -19.84 10.95
N GLY A 921 7.57 -19.65 9.66
CA GLY A 921 8.45 -19.28 8.56
C GLY A 921 9.22 -20.44 7.93
N PHE A 922 8.89 -21.69 8.25
CA PHE A 922 9.47 -22.87 7.60
C PHE A 922 8.49 -23.43 6.56
N ASN A 923 8.94 -23.55 5.31
CA ASN A 923 8.11 -24.01 4.18
C ASN A 923 7.60 -25.44 4.38
N GLN A 924 6.35 -25.69 3.97
CA GLN A 924 5.68 -26.98 4.04
C GLN A 924 5.71 -27.73 2.70
N PHE A 925 5.55 -27.01 1.59
CA PHE A 925 5.34 -27.62 0.27
C PHE A 925 6.61 -27.56 -0.57
N PHE A 926 7.15 -28.72 -0.89
CA PHE A 926 8.27 -28.88 -1.81
C PHE A 926 7.79 -29.59 -3.08
N ASP A 927 8.47 -29.37 -4.20
CA ASP A 927 8.21 -30.04 -5.48
C ASP A 927 8.62 -31.52 -5.48
N ASP A 928 8.20 -32.27 -4.45
CA ASP A 928 8.44 -33.70 -4.34
C ASP A 928 7.45 -34.51 -5.17
N ILE A 929 7.69 -35.82 -5.16
CA ILE A 929 6.78 -36.81 -5.71
C ILE A 929 5.39 -36.73 -4.99
N GLU A 930 4.33 -36.95 -5.76
CA GLU A 930 2.93 -36.93 -5.29
C GLU A 930 2.68 -38.06 -4.28
N GLY A 931 2.05 -37.75 -3.14
CA GLY A 931 1.77 -38.71 -2.07
C GLY A 931 2.92 -38.94 -1.07
N SER A 932 4.03 -38.20 -1.22
CA SER A 932 5.14 -38.17 -0.26
C SER A 932 4.72 -37.63 1.11
N ASP A 933 5.14 -38.30 2.17
CA ASP A 933 4.90 -37.90 3.57
C ASP A 933 6.19 -37.38 4.20
N ALA A 934 6.16 -36.17 4.75
CA ALA A 934 7.34 -35.53 5.33
C ALA A 934 7.10 -35.10 6.78
N TRP A 935 8.08 -35.38 7.65
CA TRP A 935 8.27 -34.66 8.90
C TRP A 935 9.34 -33.58 8.72
N ARG A 936 9.07 -32.38 9.24
CA ARG A 936 10.02 -31.27 9.22
C ARG A 936 10.15 -30.63 10.60
N TYR A 937 11.38 -30.34 10.97
CA TYR A 937 11.75 -29.65 12.21
C TYR A 937 12.65 -28.47 11.86
N GLY A 938 12.48 -27.34 12.54
CA GLY A 938 13.24 -26.13 12.25
C GLY A 938 13.44 -25.28 13.49
N ILE A 939 14.59 -24.61 13.57
CA ILE A 939 14.88 -23.57 14.55
C ILE A 939 15.74 -22.47 13.92
N ALA A 940 15.44 -21.21 14.21
CA ALA A 940 16.23 -20.09 13.77
C ALA A 940 16.22 -18.94 14.78
N VAL A 941 17.27 -18.11 14.69
CA VAL A 941 17.39 -16.86 15.42
C VAL A 941 17.85 -15.77 14.45
N ASP A 942 17.16 -14.65 14.47
CA ASP A 942 17.45 -13.46 13.67
C ASP A 942 17.67 -12.28 14.63
N GLN A 943 18.81 -11.61 14.50
CA GLN A 943 19.25 -10.52 15.36
C GLN A 943 19.53 -9.28 14.53
N LYS A 944 18.87 -8.19 14.91
CA LYS A 944 19.21 -6.84 14.48
C LYS A 944 20.16 -6.19 15.50
N ILE A 945 21.24 -5.58 15.02
CA ILE A 945 22.27 -4.93 15.83
C ILE A 945 22.34 -3.46 15.41
N GLY A 946 21.64 -2.59 16.15
CA GLY A 946 21.45 -1.19 15.77
C GLY A 946 20.53 -1.05 14.56
N SER A 947 20.75 -0.07 13.68
CA SER A 947 19.90 0.18 12.51
C SER A 947 20.41 -0.43 11.20
N SER A 948 21.63 -0.97 11.19
CA SER A 948 22.34 -1.26 9.94
C SER A 948 22.99 -2.64 9.85
N LEU A 949 23.14 -3.37 10.96
CA LEU A 949 23.78 -4.68 10.99
C LEU A 949 22.75 -5.74 11.40
N PHE A 950 22.71 -6.85 10.67
CA PHE A 950 21.78 -7.94 10.88
C PHE A 950 22.55 -9.25 10.81
N ALA A 951 22.26 -10.18 11.71
CA ALA A 951 22.88 -11.49 11.73
C ALA A 951 21.82 -12.53 12.07
N GLY A 952 21.90 -13.72 11.50
CA GLY A 952 20.99 -14.80 11.85
C GLY A 952 21.56 -16.17 11.56
N ALA A 953 20.94 -17.17 12.16
CA ALA A 953 21.26 -18.57 11.98
C ALA A 953 19.99 -19.42 11.96
N GLU A 954 19.95 -20.41 11.08
CA GLU A 954 18.84 -21.32 10.88
C GLU A 954 19.36 -22.76 10.74
N TYR A 955 18.63 -23.71 11.32
CA TYR A 955 18.78 -25.13 11.10
C TYR A 955 17.41 -25.74 10.82
N ALA A 956 17.33 -26.60 9.81
CA ALA A 956 16.14 -27.39 9.50
C ALA A 956 16.53 -28.83 9.16
N GLU A 957 15.71 -29.76 9.60
CA GLU A 957 15.82 -31.18 9.28
C GLU A 957 14.49 -31.63 8.68
N ARG A 958 14.57 -32.46 7.64
CA ARG A 958 13.40 -33.04 6.99
C ARG A 958 13.62 -34.52 6.71
N ARG A 959 12.62 -35.32 7.08
CA ARG A 959 12.58 -36.76 6.86
C ARG A 959 11.36 -37.08 6.01
N LEU A 960 11.59 -37.62 4.83
CA LEU A 960 10.58 -37.87 3.81
C LEU A 960 10.47 -39.37 3.53
N ASP A 961 9.25 -39.85 3.38
CA ASP A 961 8.91 -41.17 2.88
C ASP A 961 8.17 -41.00 1.55
N ALA A 962 8.86 -41.28 0.44
CA ALA A 962 8.41 -40.95 -0.92
C ALA A 962 8.12 -42.21 -1.76
N PRO A 963 7.01 -42.23 -2.53
CA PRO A 963 6.68 -43.37 -3.39
C PRO A 963 7.54 -43.39 -4.65
N VAL A 964 7.88 -44.60 -5.12
CA VAL A 964 8.44 -44.82 -6.46
C VAL A 964 7.30 -45.06 -7.44
N ILE A 965 7.11 -44.15 -8.40
CA ILE A 965 6.01 -44.20 -9.35
C ILE A 965 6.46 -44.85 -10.67
N GLY A 966 5.61 -45.68 -11.26
CA GLY A 966 5.87 -46.29 -12.57
C GLY A 966 6.51 -47.68 -12.53
N VAL A 967 6.55 -48.31 -11.35
CA VAL A 967 6.91 -49.73 -11.20
C VAL A 967 5.70 -50.61 -11.55
N ALA A 968 5.94 -51.77 -12.18
CA ALA A 968 4.89 -52.73 -12.56
C ALA A 968 4.36 -53.56 -11.36
N GLU A 969 4.14 -52.91 -10.22
CA GLU A 969 3.62 -53.51 -8.99
C GLU A 969 2.24 -52.92 -8.63
N ASP A 970 1.40 -53.74 -8.00
CA ASP A 970 0.06 -53.33 -7.55
C ASP A 970 0.11 -52.24 -6.46
N LYS A 971 1.21 -52.16 -5.71
CA LYS A 971 1.49 -51.13 -4.69
C LYS A 971 2.85 -50.49 -4.98
N ALA A 972 2.94 -49.17 -4.88
CA ALA A 972 4.21 -48.48 -5.05
C ALA A 972 5.16 -48.80 -3.88
N PRO A 973 6.44 -49.16 -4.14
CA PRO A 973 7.44 -49.18 -3.09
C PRO A 973 7.75 -47.74 -2.65
N PHE A 974 8.29 -47.60 -1.45
CA PHE A 974 8.63 -46.33 -0.84
C PHE A 974 10.09 -46.30 -0.43
N TYR A 975 10.70 -45.13 -0.42
CA TYR A 975 12.07 -44.91 0.04
C TYR A 975 12.14 -43.76 1.04
N ASP A 976 13.08 -43.88 1.97
CA ASP A 976 13.37 -42.84 2.96
C ASP A 976 14.40 -41.86 2.38
N LEU A 977 14.14 -40.57 2.58
CA LEU A 977 15.04 -39.45 2.27
C LEU A 977 15.22 -38.59 3.52
N ASN A 978 16.47 -38.25 3.85
CA ASN A 978 16.79 -37.31 4.90
C ASN A 978 17.53 -36.09 4.34
N GLU A 979 17.10 -34.90 4.76
CA GLU A 979 17.66 -33.62 4.36
C GLU A 979 18.04 -32.82 5.62
N ASP A 980 19.30 -32.42 5.76
CA ASP A 980 19.74 -31.45 6.76
C ASP A 980 20.11 -30.14 6.06
N PHE A 981 19.61 -29.02 6.58
CA PHE A 981 19.90 -27.68 6.09
C PHE A 981 20.35 -26.78 7.24
N ALA A 982 21.47 -26.07 7.07
CA ALA A 982 21.88 -25.02 7.99
C ALA A 982 22.30 -23.76 7.24
N ARG A 983 21.98 -22.60 7.80
CA ARG A 983 22.32 -21.28 7.24
C ARG A 983 22.81 -20.36 8.35
N ALA A 984 23.82 -19.55 8.05
CA ALA A 984 24.18 -18.39 8.85
C ALA A 984 24.42 -17.19 7.93
N TYR A 985 24.00 -15.99 8.33
CA TYR A 985 24.19 -14.80 7.52
C TYR A 985 24.59 -13.58 8.36
N LEU A 986 25.27 -12.64 7.72
CA LEU A 986 25.63 -11.33 8.24
C LEU A 986 25.41 -10.28 7.14
N TYR A 987 24.51 -9.35 7.38
CA TYR A 987 24.15 -8.28 6.44
C TYR A 987 24.42 -6.92 7.06
N TRP A 988 25.01 -6.02 6.28
CA TRP A 988 25.48 -4.73 6.79
C TRP A 988 25.27 -3.59 5.80
N THR A 989 24.72 -2.47 6.28
CA THR A 989 24.65 -1.19 5.56
C THR A 989 25.58 -0.16 6.20
N PRO A 990 26.91 -0.21 5.93
CA PRO A 990 27.90 0.68 6.56
C PRO A 990 27.70 2.16 6.26
N HIS A 991 27.01 2.48 5.17
CA HIS A 991 26.80 3.82 4.65
C HIS A 991 25.51 3.86 3.82
N ASP A 992 24.92 5.04 3.64
CA ASP A 992 23.70 5.31 2.85
C ASP A 992 23.72 4.86 1.37
N ARG A 993 24.84 4.30 0.89
CA ARG A 993 25.07 3.88 -0.50
C ARG A 993 25.64 2.48 -0.65
N TRP A 994 25.95 1.80 0.46
CA TRP A 994 26.64 0.51 0.44
C TRP A 994 25.84 -0.51 1.23
N ALA A 995 25.68 -1.70 0.66
CA ALA A 995 25.19 -2.89 1.33
C ALA A 995 26.18 -4.03 1.11
N LEU A 996 26.45 -4.77 2.18
CA LEU A 996 27.37 -5.90 2.20
C LEU A 996 26.62 -7.10 2.75
N SER A 997 26.80 -8.26 2.11
CA SER A 997 26.25 -9.53 2.58
C SER A 997 27.33 -10.60 2.67
N ALA A 998 27.23 -11.44 3.69
CA ALA A 998 28.00 -12.66 3.84
C ALA A 998 27.06 -13.77 4.32
N GLN A 999 27.08 -14.92 3.66
CA GLN A 999 26.22 -16.05 4.00
C GLN A 999 26.99 -17.36 3.90
N TYR A 1000 26.71 -18.26 4.82
CA TYR A 1000 27.16 -19.65 4.82
C TYR A 1000 25.93 -20.55 4.78
N GLN A 1001 25.96 -21.55 3.91
CA GLN A 1001 24.95 -22.60 3.79
C GLN A 1001 25.62 -23.97 3.86
N TYR A 1002 24.94 -24.90 4.51
CA TYR A 1002 25.30 -26.31 4.57
C TYR A 1002 24.06 -27.13 4.23
N GLU A 1003 24.23 -28.05 3.30
CA GLU A 1003 23.19 -28.98 2.86
C GLU A 1003 23.75 -30.40 2.93
N ARG A 1004 22.93 -31.31 3.44
CA ARG A 1004 23.19 -32.74 3.39
C ARG A 1004 21.95 -33.45 2.90
N PHE A 1005 22.15 -34.35 1.96
CA PHE A 1005 21.09 -35.12 1.33
C PHE A 1005 21.46 -36.61 1.38
N ASP A 1006 20.55 -37.44 1.87
CA ASP A 1006 20.76 -38.87 2.09
C ASP A 1006 19.53 -39.67 1.66
N ILE A 1007 19.67 -40.47 0.61
CA ILE A 1007 18.62 -41.36 0.07
C ILE A 1007 18.98 -42.83 0.31
N ASP A 1008 17.98 -43.67 0.63
CA ASP A 1008 18.17 -45.13 0.65
C ASP A 1008 18.56 -45.67 -0.74
N PRO A 1009 19.74 -46.29 -0.91
CA PRO A 1009 20.33 -46.62 -2.21
C PRO A 1009 19.58 -47.69 -3.03
N ASN A 1010 18.58 -48.36 -2.46
CA ASN A 1010 17.99 -49.55 -3.09
C ASN A 1010 16.97 -49.26 -4.21
N LEU A 1011 16.58 -48.00 -4.45
CA LEU A 1011 15.41 -47.67 -5.29
C LEU A 1011 15.51 -46.36 -6.10
N VAL A 1012 16.62 -45.61 -6.07
CA VAL A 1012 16.61 -44.18 -6.47
C VAL A 1012 17.71 -43.79 -7.47
N GLN A 1013 17.37 -42.80 -8.30
CA GLN A 1013 18.13 -42.17 -9.38
C GLN A 1013 18.72 -40.83 -8.90
N GLY A 1014 19.91 -40.41 -9.35
CA GLY A 1014 20.51 -39.11 -9.02
C GLY A 1014 21.39 -39.11 -7.76
N ILE A 1015 21.13 -38.21 -6.80
CA ILE A 1015 21.95 -38.05 -5.59
C ILE A 1015 21.65 -39.17 -4.59
N VAL A 1016 22.65 -39.99 -4.23
CA VAL A 1016 22.52 -41.01 -3.17
C VAL A 1016 22.94 -40.43 -1.81
N HIS A 1017 24.12 -39.82 -1.76
CA HIS A 1017 24.62 -39.07 -0.61
C HIS A 1017 25.27 -37.79 -1.11
N SER A 1018 24.97 -36.64 -0.53
CA SER A 1018 25.75 -35.43 -0.78
C SER A 1018 25.89 -34.54 0.44
N LYS A 1019 27.00 -33.80 0.45
CA LYS A 1019 27.28 -32.69 1.38
C LYS A 1019 27.77 -31.51 0.57
N THR A 1020 27.09 -30.39 0.72
CA THR A 1020 27.42 -29.14 0.02
C THR A 1020 27.65 -28.05 1.06
N HIS A 1021 28.80 -27.40 0.99
CA HIS A 1021 29.12 -26.18 1.72
C HIS A 1021 29.15 -25.01 0.73
N ARG A 1022 28.43 -23.92 1.04
CA ARG A 1022 28.41 -22.73 0.19
C ARG A 1022 28.67 -21.48 1.02
N MET A 1023 29.59 -20.64 0.55
CA MET A 1023 29.89 -19.33 1.15
C MET A 1023 29.72 -18.24 0.10
N SER A 1024 28.80 -17.31 0.32
CA SER A 1024 28.57 -16.18 -0.59
C SER A 1024 28.90 -14.84 0.07
N PHE A 1025 29.50 -13.95 -0.71
CA PHE A 1025 29.85 -12.59 -0.31
C PHE A 1025 29.34 -11.62 -1.37
N GLY A 1026 28.39 -10.75 -0.98
CA GLY A 1026 27.80 -9.74 -1.85
C GLY A 1026 28.24 -8.34 -1.48
N THR A 1027 28.42 -7.49 -2.49
CA THR A 1027 28.56 -6.04 -2.33
C THR A 1027 27.67 -5.32 -3.33
N SER A 1028 26.87 -4.39 -2.82
CA SER A 1028 25.97 -3.55 -3.60
C SER A 1028 26.25 -2.08 -3.35
N TYR A 1029 26.44 -1.31 -4.42
CA TYR A 1029 26.63 0.15 -4.38
C TYR A 1029 25.49 0.85 -5.13
N PHE A 1030 24.93 1.91 -4.53
CA PHE A 1030 23.80 2.67 -5.07
C PHE A 1030 24.18 4.15 -5.27
N ASP A 1031 24.16 4.63 -6.52
CA ASP A 1031 24.44 6.02 -6.86
C ASP A 1031 23.19 6.87 -7.08
N LEU A 1032 23.29 8.17 -6.78
CA LEU A 1032 22.18 9.12 -6.92
C LEU A 1032 21.76 9.38 -8.38
N SER A 1033 22.59 9.00 -9.37
CA SER A 1033 22.24 9.06 -10.79
C SER A 1033 21.22 8.00 -11.23
N GLY A 1034 20.94 7.01 -10.37
CA GLY A 1034 20.12 5.84 -10.71
C GLY A 1034 20.93 4.60 -11.07
N LEU A 1035 22.27 4.69 -11.11
CA LEU A 1035 23.18 3.57 -11.36
C LEU A 1035 23.44 2.77 -10.08
N SER A 1036 23.44 1.45 -10.19
CA SER A 1036 23.82 0.53 -9.11
C SER A 1036 24.79 -0.53 -9.63
N LEU A 1037 25.69 -0.98 -8.76
CA LEU A 1037 26.64 -2.05 -9.02
C LEU A 1037 26.44 -3.14 -7.98
N HIS A 1038 26.32 -4.38 -8.43
CA HIS A 1038 26.19 -5.57 -7.62
C HIS A 1038 27.30 -6.55 -8.00
N VAL A 1039 28.03 -7.06 -7.01
CA VAL A 1039 29.06 -8.08 -7.20
C VAL A 1039 28.85 -9.15 -6.14
N THR A 1040 28.77 -10.41 -6.55
CA THR A 1040 28.61 -11.56 -5.65
C THR A 1040 29.67 -12.59 -5.97
N GLY A 1041 30.44 -13.00 -4.96
CA GLY A 1041 31.36 -14.13 -5.06
C GLY A 1041 30.84 -15.30 -4.24
N THR A 1042 30.72 -16.47 -4.85
CA THR A 1042 30.21 -17.69 -4.21
C THR A 1042 31.26 -18.79 -4.31
N TYR A 1043 31.69 -19.30 -3.15
CA TYR A 1043 32.50 -20.51 -3.04
C TYR A 1043 31.59 -21.70 -2.75
N THR A 1044 31.77 -22.80 -3.46
CA THR A 1044 31.05 -24.06 -3.24
C THR A 1044 32.06 -25.19 -3.06
N ASP A 1045 31.79 -26.11 -2.13
CA ASP A 1045 32.52 -27.36 -1.92
C ASP A 1045 31.47 -28.48 -1.75
N GLN A 1046 31.35 -29.34 -2.76
CA GLN A 1046 30.40 -30.45 -2.79
C GLN A 1046 31.15 -31.78 -2.82
N SER A 1047 30.70 -32.74 -2.01
CA SER A 1047 31.18 -34.12 -2.04
C SER A 1047 30.01 -35.09 -1.86
N GLY A 1048 30.07 -36.26 -2.49
CA GLY A 1048 28.97 -37.21 -2.43
C GLY A 1048 29.15 -38.45 -3.28
N ASP A 1049 28.10 -39.27 -3.29
CA ASP A 1049 27.91 -40.40 -4.20
C ASP A 1049 26.69 -40.10 -5.08
N PHE A 1050 26.88 -40.17 -6.40
CA PHE A 1050 25.94 -39.77 -7.43
C PHE A 1050 25.70 -40.91 -8.42
N ASP A 1051 24.50 -41.01 -8.98
CA ASP A 1051 24.16 -41.92 -10.07
C ASP A 1051 23.99 -41.11 -11.36
N PRO A 1052 25.06 -40.94 -12.17
CA PRO A 1052 25.09 -40.08 -13.35
C PRO A 1052 24.23 -40.61 -14.50
N GLU A 1053 23.81 -41.87 -14.42
CA GLU A 1053 22.95 -42.46 -15.41
C GLU A 1053 21.53 -42.62 -14.87
N ASP A 1054 21.16 -42.18 -13.66
CA ASP A 1054 19.81 -42.41 -13.13
C ASP A 1054 19.34 -43.88 -13.28
N THR A 1055 20.23 -44.84 -13.03
CA THR A 1055 19.94 -46.26 -13.24
C THR A 1055 19.44 -46.98 -11.99
N GLY A 1056 19.65 -46.37 -10.81
CA GLY A 1056 19.53 -47.00 -9.50
C GLY A 1056 20.55 -48.12 -9.27
N MET A 1057 21.56 -48.26 -10.13
CA MET A 1057 22.46 -49.42 -10.16
C MET A 1057 23.94 -49.06 -10.08
N VAL A 1058 24.34 -47.89 -10.57
CA VAL A 1058 25.75 -47.47 -10.65
C VAL A 1058 25.90 -46.13 -9.94
N THR A 1059 26.68 -46.12 -8.86
CA THR A 1059 27.05 -44.88 -8.18
C THR A 1059 28.53 -44.57 -8.39
N ILE A 1060 28.84 -43.28 -8.54
CA ILE A 1060 30.19 -42.73 -8.58
C ILE A 1060 30.37 -41.80 -7.39
N SER A 1061 31.53 -41.88 -6.73
CA SER A 1061 31.90 -40.87 -5.73
C SER A 1061 32.44 -39.64 -6.45
N GLY A 1062 31.91 -38.46 -6.12
CA GLY A 1062 32.27 -37.17 -6.70
C GLY A 1062 32.67 -36.16 -5.63
N GLN A 1063 33.62 -35.29 -5.96
CA GLN A 1063 33.94 -34.12 -5.14
C GLN A 1063 34.46 -33.00 -6.03
N ASP A 1064 33.96 -31.78 -5.81
CA ASP A 1064 34.47 -30.57 -6.45
C ASP A 1064 34.40 -29.35 -5.52
N ASN A 1065 35.30 -28.38 -5.71
CA ASN A 1065 35.26 -27.08 -5.05
C ASN A 1065 35.70 -25.96 -5.99
N PHE A 1066 34.96 -24.85 -5.99
CA PHE A 1066 35.13 -23.80 -6.99
C PHE A 1066 34.62 -22.44 -6.50
N TRP A 1067 35.01 -21.38 -7.20
CA TRP A 1067 34.55 -20.01 -6.99
C TRP A 1067 33.84 -19.47 -8.23
N VAL A 1068 32.62 -18.96 -8.06
CA VAL A 1068 31.90 -18.23 -9.11
C VAL A 1068 31.75 -16.77 -8.71
N THR A 1069 32.01 -15.86 -9.66
CA THR A 1069 31.84 -14.42 -9.46
C THR A 1069 30.80 -13.89 -10.43
N ASP A 1070 29.74 -13.28 -9.91
CA ASP A 1070 28.69 -12.63 -10.66
C ASP A 1070 28.80 -11.11 -10.53
N VAL A 1071 28.60 -10.39 -11.63
CA VAL A 1071 28.58 -8.93 -11.65
C VAL A 1071 27.34 -8.44 -12.39
N ARG A 1072 26.61 -7.48 -11.81
CA ARG A 1072 25.47 -6.81 -12.45
C ARG A 1072 25.54 -5.31 -12.24
N VAL A 1073 25.29 -4.56 -13.30
CA VAL A 1073 25.12 -3.11 -13.29
C VAL A 1073 23.70 -2.80 -13.68
N ASP A 1074 23.03 -2.03 -12.85
CA ASP A 1074 21.64 -1.62 -13.02
C ASP A 1074 21.56 -0.11 -13.22
N TYR A 1075 20.66 0.36 -14.08
CA TYR A 1075 20.38 1.77 -14.31
C TYR A 1075 18.87 2.03 -14.32
N ARG A 1076 18.39 2.71 -13.28
CA ARG A 1076 17.00 3.16 -13.18
C ARG A 1076 16.75 4.33 -14.11
N LEU A 1077 15.81 4.17 -15.04
CA LEU A 1077 15.50 5.20 -16.03
C LEU A 1077 14.84 6.43 -15.37
N PRO A 1078 15.15 7.66 -15.83
CA PRO A 1078 14.57 8.87 -15.30
C PRO A 1078 13.05 8.85 -15.29
N ARG A 1079 12.45 9.58 -14.35
CA ARG A 1079 10.98 9.65 -14.15
C ARG A 1079 10.32 8.29 -13.88
N ARG A 1080 11.08 7.23 -13.55
CA ARG A 1080 10.53 5.88 -13.27
C ARG A 1080 9.90 5.24 -14.51
N PHE A 1081 10.57 5.31 -15.65
CA PHE A 1081 10.11 4.65 -16.89
C PHE A 1081 10.49 3.18 -16.97
N GLY A 1082 11.45 2.73 -16.17
CA GLY A 1082 11.99 1.39 -16.31
C GLY A 1082 13.34 1.19 -15.64
N LEU A 1083 13.91 0.01 -15.88
CA LEU A 1083 15.23 -0.41 -15.43
C LEU A 1083 15.96 -1.04 -16.61
N PHE A 1084 17.24 -0.70 -16.76
CA PHE A 1084 18.16 -1.38 -17.66
C PHE A 1084 19.24 -2.08 -16.84
N SER A 1085 19.50 -3.35 -17.13
CA SER A 1085 20.46 -4.17 -16.41
C SER A 1085 21.42 -4.83 -17.39
N VAL A 1086 22.70 -4.83 -17.08
CA VAL A 1086 23.72 -5.60 -17.80
C VAL A 1086 24.50 -6.39 -16.78
N GLY A 1087 24.72 -7.67 -17.02
CA GLY A 1087 25.48 -8.49 -16.10
C GLY A 1087 26.26 -9.60 -16.79
N VAL A 1088 27.15 -10.18 -16.00
CA VAL A 1088 27.92 -11.36 -16.36
C VAL A 1088 27.79 -12.33 -15.19
N LYS A 1089 27.24 -13.52 -15.47
CA LYS A 1089 27.24 -14.67 -14.58
C LYS A 1089 28.50 -15.50 -14.85
N ASN A 1090 29.09 -16.07 -13.80
CA ASN A 1090 30.39 -16.76 -13.88
C ASN A 1090 31.44 -15.95 -14.67
N LEU A 1091 31.70 -14.71 -14.22
CA LEU A 1091 32.59 -13.74 -14.88
C LEU A 1091 33.98 -14.29 -15.22
N LEU A 1092 34.50 -15.16 -14.36
CA LEU A 1092 35.85 -15.74 -14.50
C LEU A 1092 35.88 -16.99 -15.37
N ASP A 1093 34.72 -17.48 -15.82
CA ASP A 1093 34.61 -18.66 -16.70
C ASP A 1093 35.19 -19.92 -16.04
N GLU A 1094 34.92 -20.09 -14.74
CA GLU A 1094 35.39 -21.25 -13.97
C GLU A 1094 34.57 -22.48 -14.35
N GLU A 1095 35.24 -23.56 -14.75
CA GLU A 1095 34.60 -24.86 -15.01
C GLU A 1095 34.44 -25.64 -13.70
N PHE A 1096 33.28 -26.28 -13.49
CA PHE A 1096 33.00 -27.06 -12.29
C PHE A 1096 31.95 -28.15 -12.54
N GLU A 1097 31.91 -29.14 -11.65
CA GLU A 1097 30.85 -30.14 -11.56
C GLU A 1097 30.03 -29.91 -10.29
N LEU A 1098 28.73 -29.68 -10.45
CA LEU A 1098 27.78 -29.48 -9.35
C LEU A 1098 26.46 -30.18 -9.69
N GLN A 1099 25.91 -30.90 -8.73
CA GLN A 1099 24.53 -31.39 -8.80
C GLN A 1099 23.74 -30.86 -7.60
N ASP A 1100 22.88 -29.87 -7.84
CA ASP A 1100 21.93 -29.38 -6.84
C ASP A 1100 20.79 -30.39 -6.61
N THR A 1101 20.05 -30.25 -5.51
CA THR A 1101 18.89 -31.12 -5.23
C THR A 1101 17.74 -30.97 -6.24
N ASP A 1102 17.75 -29.87 -7.00
CA ASP A 1102 16.95 -29.71 -8.21
C ASP A 1102 17.90 -29.56 -9.41
N PRO A 1103 18.24 -30.66 -10.10
CA PRO A 1103 19.20 -30.61 -11.19
C PRO A 1103 18.66 -29.86 -12.41
N ASP A 1104 17.34 -29.73 -12.56
CA ASP A 1104 16.74 -28.98 -13.67
C ASP A 1104 16.91 -27.45 -13.49
N THR A 1105 17.16 -26.98 -12.27
CA THR A 1105 17.34 -25.55 -11.92
C THR A 1105 18.56 -25.28 -11.05
N PRO A 1106 19.79 -25.49 -11.57
CA PRO A 1106 21.00 -25.26 -10.79
C PRO A 1106 21.09 -23.81 -10.29
N THR A 1107 21.53 -23.68 -9.05
CA THR A 1107 21.67 -22.40 -8.34
C THR A 1107 22.87 -21.58 -8.79
N VAL A 1108 23.78 -22.19 -9.55
CA VAL A 1108 24.98 -21.56 -10.10
C VAL A 1108 25.01 -21.77 -11.61
N GLN A 1109 25.24 -20.69 -12.35
CA GLN A 1109 25.42 -20.73 -13.79
C GLN A 1109 26.75 -21.44 -14.14
N PRO A 1110 26.75 -22.56 -14.90
CA PRO A 1110 27.95 -23.31 -15.24
C PRO A 1110 28.93 -22.53 -16.13
N ASP A 1111 28.47 -22.01 -17.26
CA ASP A 1111 29.33 -21.31 -18.22
C ASP A 1111 29.24 -19.79 -18.07
N ARG A 1112 30.31 -19.05 -18.44
CA ARG A 1112 30.23 -17.59 -18.45
C ARG A 1112 29.12 -17.11 -19.37
N LEU A 1113 28.15 -16.40 -18.79
CA LEU A 1113 27.01 -15.85 -19.52
C LEU A 1113 26.93 -14.34 -19.36
N VAL A 1114 26.99 -13.62 -20.47
CA VAL A 1114 26.74 -12.18 -20.53
C VAL A 1114 25.29 -11.95 -20.89
N PHE A 1115 24.60 -11.06 -20.17
CA PHE A 1115 23.21 -10.71 -20.45
C PHE A 1115 22.95 -9.21 -20.40
N GLY A 1116 21.94 -8.79 -21.15
CA GLY A 1116 21.35 -7.46 -21.11
C GLY A 1116 19.84 -7.56 -20.98
N ARG A 1117 19.25 -6.78 -20.07
CA ARG A 1117 17.81 -6.76 -19.79
C ARG A 1117 17.30 -5.33 -19.79
N LEU A 1118 16.11 -5.14 -20.35
CA LEU A 1118 15.39 -3.88 -20.31
C LEU A 1118 13.96 -4.15 -19.85
N THR A 1119 13.53 -3.48 -18.79
CA THR A 1119 12.14 -3.48 -18.33
C THR A 1119 11.58 -2.06 -18.39
N LEU A 1120 10.42 -1.89 -19.02
CA LEU A 1120 9.72 -0.63 -19.20
C LEU A 1120 8.34 -0.70 -18.54
N SER A 1121 7.89 0.40 -17.95
CA SER A 1121 6.58 0.53 -17.31
C SER A 1121 5.93 1.88 -17.67
N PHE A 1122 4.72 1.81 -18.22
CA PHE A 1122 3.96 2.94 -18.77
C PHE A 1122 2.66 3.20 -17.99
#